data_AF-A0A4V0XS84-F1
#
_entry.id   AF-A0A4V0XS84-F1
#
_cell.length_a   1.000
_cell.length_b   1.000
_cell.length_c   1.000
_cell.angle_alpha   90.00
_cell.angle_beta   90.00
_cell.angle_gamma   90.00
#
_symmetry.space_group_name_H-M   'P 1'
#
loop_
_entity.id
_entity.type
_entity.pdbx_description
1 polymer ?
#
loop_
_entity_poly.entity_id
_entity_poly.type
_entity_poly.pdbx_seq_one_letter_code
_entity_poly.pdbx_strand_id
1 'polypeptide(L)'
;MNSKGNLTQSKSLADKIDFNEYWNVLRDQRYLIVATFICVFASCVFYLYKAPRIYQATVSLQVDKDSDNALSGIKGVVVQNRQDPDYLQTVAKNLKSRTLMKALIADLKLDEDIRYSRAKDLIKVLSEDLTVAPIRATRLIEIKANHTDPQKAAKIVNTLVSIFMKQNTDDQSSKSQETFKLLTDEAKSMKVKVDRDEEAVHKFKEGHQVVSFDETENVVLLALKQRQLDLEKAVSDSISKTQLANELGNLVRAGLSAEGAQMAMLQQYGGRLTGIQELKKSLTEKESQLANLTQRYRDEHPTIVRLRDEVRSLRSAFERESQALGDGVRADARIAQSIEAAFRKALAEQEQKLLTMNKLKIQHDSLNRELQQSKLLYEKITSRLKEIEVTGNIKDKNFTVVDLADAPLKPIKPSVGLTLLLGILGGLAVAIGLAFFVDYVNDTIKTQEDIEAHLQVPFLGYVPSIKRESVVERDLEAHSNPTSISSEGFRTLRAAISLTQQPENLRTIVVTSTIPSEGKSLVASNYAIVSAQSGLRTLLVDADLRRPSVHKAFGIENNIGLSAYLMDQVTDPTEIINTSKVPNLDVVCCGSIPMIPSELIGSKRMEKFLLDMRERYDRVVFDCPPVAAVSDALVLGTLADGVIFVVKFNKIHRDHARKSIQRIQSAGINIFGTVVNDIDYSNSQYYYSEYYSNQIASPEFGEAKSSSVATDSDRANGASRSASFNGGGKSATVPLASTLATSPRRPVGSEKSSFKMNRNS
;
A
#
# COMPACT_ATOMS: atom_id res chain seq x y z
N MET A 1 51.67 -41.35 -8.50
CA MET A 1 50.90 -40.32 -9.24
C MET A 1 50.35 -41.01 -10.49
N ASN A 2 49.06 -41.13 -10.78
CA ASN A 2 47.86 -40.46 -10.30
C ASN A 2 46.68 -41.43 -10.29
N SER A 3 45.87 -41.26 -9.24
CA SER A 3 44.53 -41.79 -9.02
C SER A 3 43.57 -41.43 -10.16
N LYS A 4 42.85 -42.42 -10.68
CA LYS A 4 41.49 -42.26 -11.20
C LYS A 4 40.62 -43.32 -10.55
N GLY A 5 39.99 -42.92 -9.45
CA GLY A 5 39.09 -43.72 -8.66
C GLY A 5 37.74 -43.96 -9.33
N ASN A 6 37.16 -45.09 -8.94
CA ASN A 6 35.80 -45.54 -9.18
C ASN A 6 34.77 -44.44 -8.86
N LEU A 7 33.95 -44.10 -9.86
CA LEU A 7 32.73 -43.30 -9.73
C LEU A 7 31.60 -44.05 -10.45
N THR A 8 31.23 -45.20 -9.92
CA THR A 8 29.98 -45.92 -10.26
C THR A 8 29.43 -46.56 -9.00
N GLN A 9 28.86 -45.72 -8.14
CA GLN A 9 27.82 -46.08 -7.16
C GLN A 9 27.24 -44.79 -6.56
N SER A 10 26.63 -43.95 -7.41
CA SER A 10 25.67 -42.97 -6.91
C SER A 10 24.39 -43.73 -6.56
N LYS A 11 24.25 -44.10 -5.28
CA LYS A 11 22.98 -44.54 -4.68
C LYS A 11 21.87 -43.58 -5.13
N SER A 12 20.86 -44.12 -5.81
CA SER A 12 19.58 -43.46 -5.97
C SER A 12 18.89 -43.39 -4.60
N LEU A 13 19.24 -42.39 -3.79
CA LEU A 13 18.41 -41.93 -2.68
C LEU A 13 17.27 -41.11 -3.27
N ALA A 14 16.32 -41.79 -3.91
CA ALA A 14 14.98 -41.28 -4.00
C ALA A 14 14.26 -41.81 -2.77
N ASP A 15 14.33 -41.05 -1.67
CA ASP A 15 13.47 -41.26 -0.51
C ASP A 15 12.02 -41.22 -1.03
N LYS A 16 11.41 -42.39 -1.17
CA LYS A 16 9.97 -42.49 -1.28
C LYS A 16 9.45 -41.99 0.07
N ILE A 17 8.91 -40.78 0.07
CA ILE A 17 8.13 -40.27 1.20
C ILE A 17 7.01 -41.28 1.43
N ASP A 18 7.14 -42.10 2.45
CA ASP A 18 6.17 -43.15 2.73
C ASP A 18 4.99 -42.52 3.48
N PHE A 19 3.97 -42.10 2.72
CA PHE A 19 2.78 -41.44 3.27
C PHE A 19 2.09 -42.24 4.39
N ASN A 20 2.29 -43.55 4.41
CA ASN A 20 1.80 -44.44 5.45
C ASN A 20 2.47 -44.17 6.81
N GLU A 21 3.74 -43.80 6.85
CA GLU A 21 4.46 -43.50 8.10
C GLU A 21 3.87 -42.26 8.78
N TYR A 22 3.66 -41.18 8.02
CA TYR A 22 3.03 -39.96 8.51
C TYR A 22 1.60 -40.18 8.99
N TRP A 23 0.83 -41.03 8.30
CA TRP A 23 -0.54 -41.36 8.72
C TRP A 23 -0.57 -42.11 10.05
N ASN A 24 0.39 -43.01 10.28
CA ASN A 24 0.48 -43.77 11.53
C ASN A 24 0.78 -42.86 12.72
N VAL A 25 1.71 -41.91 12.58
CA VAL A 25 2.02 -40.92 13.63
C VAL A 25 0.77 -40.15 14.06
N LEU A 26 -0.03 -39.69 13.09
CA LEU A 26 -1.26 -38.96 13.36
C LEU A 26 -2.31 -39.83 14.07
N ARG A 27 -2.42 -41.10 13.67
CA ARG A 27 -3.38 -42.04 14.26
C ARG A 27 -3.01 -42.42 15.68
N ASP A 28 -1.74 -42.72 15.92
CA ASP A 28 -1.24 -43.17 17.22
C ASP A 28 -1.29 -42.02 18.25
N GLN A 29 -1.07 -40.77 17.80
CA GLN A 29 -1.15 -39.57 18.63
C GLN A 29 -2.51 -38.84 18.56
N ARG A 30 -3.58 -39.49 18.08
CA ARG A 30 -4.90 -38.86 17.87
C ARG A 30 -5.46 -38.15 19.11
N TYR A 31 -5.25 -38.71 20.30
CA TYR A 31 -5.73 -38.11 21.55
C TYR A 31 -4.93 -36.86 21.92
N LEU A 32 -3.61 -36.86 21.67
CA LEU A 32 -2.74 -35.70 21.86
C LEU A 32 -3.12 -34.58 20.89
N ILE A 33 -3.39 -34.91 19.63
CA ILE A 33 -3.81 -33.95 18.60
C ILE A 33 -5.11 -33.28 19.02
N VAL A 34 -6.12 -34.08 19.40
CA VAL A 34 -7.43 -33.56 19.83
C VAL A 34 -7.31 -32.71 21.10
N ALA A 35 -6.57 -33.17 22.10
CA ALA A 35 -6.38 -32.42 23.34
C ALA A 35 -5.68 -31.07 23.10
N THR A 36 -4.61 -31.06 22.29
CA THR A 36 -3.85 -29.84 21.97
C THR A 36 -4.70 -28.86 21.16
N PHE A 37 -5.43 -29.37 20.17
CA PHE A 37 -6.36 -28.57 19.38
C PHE A 37 -7.44 -27.92 20.26
N ILE A 38 -8.07 -28.69 21.15
CA ILE A 38 -9.10 -28.19 22.06
C ILE A 38 -8.52 -27.11 22.99
N CYS A 39 -7.32 -27.31 23.55
CA CYS A 39 -6.68 -26.31 24.42
C CYS A 39 -6.39 -24.99 23.69
N VAL A 40 -5.83 -25.05 22.48
CA VAL A 40 -5.55 -23.84 21.67
C VAL A 40 -6.84 -23.15 21.25
N PHE A 41 -7.81 -23.92 20.77
CA PHE A 41 -9.11 -23.39 20.35
C PHE A 41 -9.87 -22.77 21.53
N ALA A 42 -9.92 -23.42 22.69
CA ALA A 42 -10.52 -22.89 23.91
C ALA A 42 -9.83 -21.60 24.37
N SER A 43 -8.50 -21.49 24.21
CA SER A 43 -7.75 -20.27 24.50
C SER A 43 -8.15 -19.12 23.57
N CYS A 44 -8.35 -19.38 22.28
CA CYS A 44 -8.86 -18.40 21.32
C CYS A 44 -10.29 -17.95 21.66
N VAL A 45 -11.17 -18.89 22.04
CA VAL A 45 -12.54 -18.58 22.48
C VAL A 45 -12.53 -17.76 23.77
N PHE A 46 -11.67 -18.11 24.73
CA PHE A 46 -11.48 -17.35 25.97
C PHE A 46 -10.96 -15.93 25.70
N TYR A 47 -10.04 -15.77 24.75
CA TYR A 47 -9.59 -14.46 24.29
C TYR A 47 -10.76 -13.64 23.71
N LEU A 48 -11.61 -14.24 22.86
CA LEU A 48 -12.81 -13.57 22.32
C LEU A 48 -13.81 -13.17 23.41
N TYR A 49 -13.89 -13.93 24.52
CA TYR A 49 -14.73 -13.60 25.66
C TYR A 49 -14.19 -12.40 26.48
N LYS A 50 -12.86 -12.32 26.68
CA LYS A 50 -12.24 -11.24 27.46
C LYS A 50 -11.94 -9.97 26.65
N ALA A 51 -11.74 -10.07 25.34
CA ALA A 51 -11.33 -8.94 24.53
C ALA A 51 -12.44 -7.86 24.48
N PRO A 52 -12.12 -6.58 24.77
CA PRO A 52 -13.10 -5.52 24.71
C PRO A 52 -13.58 -5.32 23.28
N ARG A 53 -14.90 -5.26 23.11
CA ARG A 53 -15.53 -4.97 21.82
C ARG A 53 -15.29 -3.51 21.46
N ILE A 54 -14.71 -3.26 20.29
CA ILE A 54 -14.45 -1.90 19.79
C ILE A 54 -15.43 -1.61 18.68
N TYR A 55 -16.10 -0.48 18.80
CA TYR A 55 -17.09 0.06 17.88
C TYR A 55 -16.48 1.26 17.16
N GLN A 56 -16.79 1.41 15.87
CA GLN A 56 -16.31 2.51 15.04
C GLN A 56 -17.51 3.32 14.54
N ALA A 57 -17.53 4.61 14.86
CA ALA A 57 -18.53 5.55 14.35
C ALA A 57 -17.86 6.51 13.35
N THR A 58 -18.59 6.89 12.30
CA THR A 58 -18.05 7.64 11.16
C THR A 58 -18.90 8.87 10.87
N VAL A 59 -18.27 10.03 10.69
CA VAL A 59 -18.87 11.26 10.13
C VAL A 59 -18.22 11.60 8.81
N SER A 60 -19.03 12.06 7.86
CA SER A 60 -18.58 12.59 6.57
C SER A 60 -18.73 14.11 6.55
N LEU A 61 -17.60 14.82 6.46
CA LEU A 61 -17.53 16.28 6.35
C LEU A 61 -17.17 16.68 4.92
N GLN A 62 -18.05 17.41 4.24
CA GLN A 62 -17.75 18.02 2.96
C GLN A 62 -17.03 19.35 3.17
N VAL A 63 -15.93 19.54 2.44
CA VAL A 63 -15.18 20.79 2.40
C VAL A 63 -15.37 21.40 1.02
N ASP A 64 -16.17 22.46 0.97
CA ASP A 64 -16.33 23.23 -0.25
C ASP A 64 -15.23 24.28 -0.31
N LYS A 65 -14.56 24.35 -1.47
CA LYS A 65 -13.58 25.41 -1.72
C LYS A 65 -14.35 26.73 -1.69
N ASP A 66 -13.83 27.71 -0.95
CA ASP A 66 -14.25 29.11 -1.05
C ASP A 66 -14.54 29.39 -2.52
N SER A 67 -15.76 29.84 -2.83
CA SER A 67 -16.06 30.37 -4.15
C SER A 67 -15.01 31.42 -4.45
N ASP A 68 -14.05 31.08 -5.32
CA ASP A 68 -13.10 32.00 -5.91
C ASP A 68 -13.90 33.26 -6.29
N ASN A 69 -13.56 34.41 -5.69
CA ASN A 69 -13.59 35.76 -6.30
C ASN A 69 -13.90 36.94 -5.38
N ALA A 70 -14.08 36.79 -4.07
CA ALA A 70 -14.29 38.00 -3.25
C ALA A 70 -12.96 38.73 -2.91
N LEU A 71 -11.82 38.06 -2.72
CA LEU A 71 -10.64 38.65 -2.03
C LEU A 71 -9.41 38.97 -2.91
N SER A 72 -9.44 38.68 -4.21
CA SER A 72 -8.27 38.77 -5.11
C SER A 72 -8.08 40.12 -5.81
N GLY A 73 -8.91 41.13 -5.56
CA GLY A 73 -8.95 42.36 -6.35
C GLY A 73 -7.87 43.43 -6.06
N ILE A 74 -7.07 43.33 -4.99
CA ILE A 74 -6.18 44.44 -4.55
C ILE A 74 -4.68 44.10 -4.55
N LYS A 75 -4.28 42.85 -4.82
CA LYS A 75 -2.88 42.54 -5.14
C LYS A 75 -2.86 41.60 -6.34
N GLY A 76 -2.13 41.99 -7.38
CA GLY A 76 -1.87 41.18 -8.58
C GLY A 76 -1.03 39.94 -8.28
N VAL A 77 -1.55 39.06 -7.44
CA VAL A 77 -1.05 37.71 -7.23
C VAL A 77 -1.98 36.81 -8.01
N VAL A 78 -1.48 36.29 -9.12
CA VAL A 78 -2.09 35.17 -9.83
C VAL A 78 -2.19 34.02 -8.82
N VAL A 79 -3.38 33.81 -8.26
CA VAL A 79 -3.67 32.60 -7.51
C VAL A 79 -3.77 31.49 -8.54
N GLN A 80 -2.63 30.84 -8.78
CA GLN A 80 -2.58 29.59 -9.51
C GLN A 80 -3.62 28.66 -8.91
N ASN A 81 -4.47 28.12 -9.78
CA ASN A 81 -5.60 27.27 -9.46
C ASN A 81 -5.12 25.99 -8.77
N ARG A 82 -4.92 26.05 -7.44
CA ARG A 82 -4.60 24.90 -6.59
C ARG A 82 -5.85 24.03 -6.47
N GLN A 83 -6.02 23.12 -7.42
CA GLN A 83 -6.70 21.86 -7.15
C GLN A 83 -5.74 21.02 -6.29
N ASP A 84 -5.56 21.37 -5.01
CA ASP A 84 -4.60 20.68 -4.14
C ASP A 84 -5.31 19.61 -3.29
N PRO A 85 -5.03 18.32 -3.51
CA PRO A 85 -5.25 17.27 -2.51
C PRO A 85 -4.66 17.65 -1.13
N ASP A 86 -3.62 18.49 -1.14
CA ASP A 86 -2.93 19.00 0.04
C ASP A 86 -3.82 19.91 0.91
N TYR A 87 -4.85 20.57 0.35
CA TYR A 87 -5.78 21.38 1.14
C TYR A 87 -6.65 20.48 2.04
N LEU A 88 -7.22 19.40 1.49
CA LEU A 88 -8.01 18.44 2.28
C LEU A 88 -7.14 17.73 3.32
N GLN A 89 -5.86 17.44 3.02
CA GLN A 89 -4.92 16.91 4.00
C GLN A 89 -4.62 17.92 5.11
N THR A 90 -4.47 19.20 4.79
CA THR A 90 -4.24 20.26 5.77
C THR A 90 -5.43 20.40 6.71
N VAL A 91 -6.67 20.39 6.18
CA VAL A 91 -7.89 20.39 7.00
C VAL A 91 -7.96 19.13 7.88
N ALA A 92 -7.68 17.95 7.32
CA ALA A 92 -7.63 16.70 8.08
C ALA A 92 -6.62 16.72 9.23
N LYS A 93 -5.46 17.37 9.04
CA LYS A 93 -4.44 17.55 10.09
C LYS A 93 -4.88 18.58 11.13
N ASN A 94 -5.55 19.65 10.73
CA ASN A 94 -6.09 20.67 11.64
C ASN A 94 -7.19 20.12 12.54
N LEU A 95 -8.03 19.20 12.03
CA LEU A 95 -9.02 18.44 12.81
C LEU A 95 -8.36 17.59 13.92
N LYS A 96 -7.07 17.24 13.77
CA LYS A 96 -6.26 16.56 14.79
C LYS A 96 -5.41 17.52 15.64
N SER A 97 -5.66 18.82 15.59
CA SER A 97 -4.91 19.80 16.38
C SER A 97 -5.10 19.60 17.89
N ARG A 98 -4.05 19.90 18.67
CA ARG A 98 -4.10 19.78 20.13
C ARG A 98 -5.19 20.65 20.77
N THR A 99 -5.50 21.80 20.18
CA THR A 99 -6.52 22.73 20.69
C THR A 99 -7.91 22.11 20.62
N LEU A 100 -8.28 21.51 19.49
CA LEU A 100 -9.56 20.82 19.33
C LEU A 100 -9.65 19.59 20.22
N MET A 101 -8.57 18.81 20.35
CA MET A 101 -8.54 17.63 21.22
C MET A 101 -8.76 18.03 22.68
N LYS A 102 -8.15 19.12 23.17
CA LYS A 102 -8.37 19.64 24.52
C LYS A 102 -9.82 20.12 24.72
N ALA A 103 -10.38 20.83 23.76
CA ALA A 103 -11.77 21.29 23.80
C ALA A 103 -12.74 20.10 23.83
N LEU A 104 -12.49 19.07 23.02
CA LEU A 104 -13.29 17.84 23.00
C LEU A 104 -13.22 17.07 24.32
N ILE A 105 -12.03 16.98 24.93
CA ILE A 105 -11.85 16.35 26.25
C ILE A 105 -12.66 17.10 27.31
N ALA A 106 -12.60 18.44 27.31
CA ALA A 106 -13.31 19.27 28.27
C ALA A 106 -14.85 19.19 28.10
N ASP A 107 -15.35 19.18 26.87
CA ASP A 107 -16.79 19.16 26.58
C ASP A 107 -17.43 17.80 26.92
N LEU A 108 -16.75 16.71 26.58
CA LEU A 108 -17.25 15.34 26.81
C LEU A 108 -16.78 14.72 28.14
N LYS A 109 -15.99 15.44 28.95
CA LYS A 109 -15.37 14.93 30.19
C LYS A 109 -14.71 13.56 30.00
N LEU A 110 -13.90 13.44 28.95
CA LEU A 110 -13.26 12.18 28.58
C LEU A 110 -12.20 11.74 29.61
N ASP A 111 -11.79 12.62 30.52
CA ASP A 111 -10.93 12.33 31.67
C ASP A 111 -11.58 11.40 32.69
N GLU A 112 -12.92 11.38 32.79
CA GLU A 112 -13.68 10.48 33.66
C GLU A 112 -14.00 9.11 33.00
N ASP A 113 -13.73 8.93 31.70
CA ASP A 113 -14.03 7.69 31.00
C ASP A 113 -13.06 6.56 31.37
N ILE A 114 -13.56 5.34 31.61
CA ILE A 114 -12.78 4.14 31.94
C ILE A 114 -11.68 3.85 30.89
N ARG A 115 -11.92 4.17 29.61
CA ARG A 115 -10.95 3.96 28.52
C ARG A 115 -9.79 4.96 28.56
N TYR A 116 -10.05 6.21 28.90
CA TYR A 116 -9.09 7.30 28.80
C TYR A 116 -8.47 7.70 30.15
N SER A 117 -9.21 7.59 31.26
CA SER A 117 -8.78 7.92 32.64
C SER A 117 -7.47 7.27 33.09
N ARG A 118 -7.11 6.10 32.54
CA ARG A 118 -5.87 5.37 32.87
C ARG A 118 -4.65 5.80 32.05
N ALA A 119 -4.81 6.66 31.04
CA ALA A 119 -3.74 7.07 30.14
C ALA A 119 -2.95 8.27 30.69
N LYS A 120 -1.60 8.16 30.68
CA LYS A 120 -0.71 9.28 31.07
C LYS A 120 -0.78 10.48 30.11
N ASP A 121 -1.12 10.25 28.85
CA ASP A 121 -1.32 11.30 27.84
C ASP A 121 -2.65 11.05 27.10
N LEU A 122 -3.70 11.71 27.58
CA LEU A 122 -5.06 11.58 27.06
C LEU A 122 -5.17 11.97 25.58
N ILE A 123 -4.43 12.99 25.16
CA ILE A 123 -4.47 13.54 23.80
C ILE A 123 -3.88 12.53 22.81
N LYS A 124 -2.79 11.85 23.21
CA LYS A 124 -2.16 10.84 22.36
C LYS A 124 -3.10 9.65 22.12
N VAL A 125 -3.71 9.10 23.17
CA VAL A 125 -4.63 7.96 23.07
C VAL A 125 -5.87 8.33 22.25
N LEU A 126 -6.44 9.52 22.49
CA LEU A 126 -7.58 10.02 21.71
C LEU A 126 -7.23 10.23 20.23
N SER A 127 -6.02 10.72 19.92
CA SER A 127 -5.55 10.89 18.55
C SER A 127 -5.28 9.56 17.82
N GLU A 128 -4.98 8.48 18.55
CA GLU A 128 -4.84 7.13 18.01
C GLU A 128 -6.21 6.48 17.75
N ASP A 129 -7.19 6.72 18.64
CA ASP A 129 -8.57 6.26 18.49
C ASP A 129 -9.35 7.02 17.39
N LEU A 130 -8.89 8.23 17.03
CA LEU A 130 -9.45 9.06 15.96
C LEU A 130 -8.68 8.91 14.65
N THR A 131 -9.34 8.47 13.60
CA THR A 131 -8.81 8.43 12.23
C THR A 131 -9.50 9.51 11.40
N VAL A 132 -8.72 10.43 10.83
CA VAL A 132 -9.21 11.48 9.94
C VAL A 132 -8.49 11.32 8.61
N ALA A 133 -9.23 11.06 7.54
CA ALA A 133 -8.64 10.86 6.22
C ALA A 133 -9.53 11.45 5.12
N PRO A 134 -8.95 12.14 4.12
CA PRO A 134 -9.69 12.57 2.94
C PRO A 134 -10.01 11.36 2.06
N ILE A 135 -11.21 11.33 1.47
CA ILE A 135 -11.61 10.31 0.50
C ILE A 135 -11.09 10.72 -0.88
N ARG A 136 -10.27 9.86 -1.51
CA ARG A 136 -9.64 10.12 -2.82
C ARG A 136 -10.69 10.48 -3.87
N ALA A 137 -10.36 11.46 -4.73
CA ALA A 137 -11.22 11.96 -5.81
C ALA A 137 -12.59 12.50 -5.34
N THR A 138 -12.72 12.90 -4.07
CA THR A 138 -13.92 13.56 -3.55
C THR A 138 -13.55 14.78 -2.70
N ARG A 139 -14.55 15.60 -2.34
CA ARG A 139 -14.41 16.72 -1.40
C ARG A 139 -14.78 16.35 0.04
N LEU A 140 -14.76 15.05 0.36
CA LEU A 140 -15.20 14.52 1.64
C LEU A 140 -14.00 14.14 2.51
N ILE A 141 -14.09 14.51 3.79
CA ILE A 141 -13.20 14.05 4.85
C ILE A 141 -14.00 13.10 5.73
N GLU A 142 -13.50 11.88 5.85
CA GLU A 142 -14.08 10.85 6.70
C GLU A 142 -13.39 10.88 8.07
N ILE A 143 -14.17 11.02 9.12
CA ILE A 143 -13.70 11.05 10.50
C ILE A 143 -14.28 9.84 11.23
N LYS A 144 -13.40 8.99 11.76
CA LYS A 144 -13.75 7.74 12.45
C LYS A 144 -13.27 7.80 13.89
N ALA A 145 -14.13 7.51 14.87
CA ALA A 145 -13.73 7.29 16.25
C ALA A 145 -13.94 5.83 16.65
N ASN A 146 -12.96 5.27 17.36
CA ASN A 146 -13.03 3.94 17.92
C ASN A 146 -13.27 4.02 19.44
N HIS A 147 -14.36 3.43 19.94
CA HIS A 147 -14.65 3.38 21.39
C HIS A 147 -15.21 2.02 21.81
N THR A 148 -15.17 1.70 23.11
CA THR A 148 -15.81 0.48 23.66
C THR A 148 -17.33 0.61 23.77
N ASP A 149 -17.82 1.84 23.80
CA ASP A 149 -19.24 2.20 23.85
C ASP A 149 -19.65 2.83 22.50
N PRO A 150 -20.61 2.24 21.77
CA PRO A 150 -21.03 2.73 20.47
C PRO A 150 -21.66 4.13 20.52
N GLN A 151 -22.36 4.50 21.61
CA GLN A 151 -22.95 5.83 21.73
C GLN A 151 -21.88 6.89 21.95
N LYS A 152 -20.88 6.59 22.76
CA LYS A 152 -19.74 7.51 22.96
C LYS A 152 -18.90 7.66 21.71
N ALA A 153 -18.68 6.59 20.93
CA ALA A 153 -17.98 6.70 19.64
C ALA A 153 -18.67 7.72 18.71
N ALA A 154 -20.00 7.64 18.57
CA ALA A 154 -20.77 8.58 17.77
C ALA A 154 -20.71 10.01 18.32
N LYS A 155 -20.89 10.17 19.64
CA LYS A 155 -20.79 11.47 20.31
C LYS A 155 -19.42 12.12 20.13
N ILE A 156 -18.33 11.37 20.24
CA ILE A 156 -16.95 11.88 20.09
C ILE A 156 -16.78 12.53 18.71
N VAL A 157 -17.18 11.84 17.63
CA VAL A 157 -17.01 12.39 16.27
C VAL A 157 -17.95 13.57 16.02
N ASN A 158 -19.23 13.42 16.37
CA ASN A 158 -20.23 14.48 16.17
C ASN A 158 -19.83 15.77 16.91
N THR A 159 -19.35 15.62 18.15
CA THR A 159 -18.91 16.75 18.98
C THR A 159 -17.64 17.36 18.42
N LEU A 160 -16.65 16.56 17.99
CA LEU A 160 -15.43 17.07 17.35
C LEU A 160 -15.74 17.94 16.13
N VAL A 161 -16.64 17.48 15.26
CA VAL A 161 -17.07 18.26 14.10
C VAL A 161 -17.79 19.54 14.54
N SER A 162 -18.68 19.46 15.53
CA SER A 162 -19.38 20.65 16.02
C SER A 162 -18.43 21.73 16.59
N ILE A 163 -17.41 21.31 17.36
CA ILE A 163 -16.39 22.21 17.93
C ILE A 163 -15.55 22.83 16.80
N PHE A 164 -15.13 22.02 15.82
CA PHE A 164 -14.39 22.52 14.67
C PHE A 164 -15.19 23.54 13.86
N MET A 165 -16.47 23.26 13.58
CA MET A 165 -17.36 24.15 12.85
C MET A 165 -17.57 25.48 13.59
N LYS A 166 -17.77 25.41 14.90
CA LYS A 166 -17.90 26.60 15.75
C LYS A 166 -16.60 27.42 15.75
N GLN A 167 -15.46 26.79 16.00
CA GLN A 167 -14.17 27.47 16.01
C GLN A 167 -13.86 28.11 14.65
N ASN A 168 -14.10 27.43 13.53
CA ASN A 168 -13.85 27.99 12.21
C ASN A 168 -14.78 29.18 11.89
N THR A 169 -16.04 29.11 12.34
CA THR A 169 -17.00 30.23 12.19
C THR A 169 -16.56 31.42 13.04
N ASP A 170 -16.13 31.19 14.28
CA ASP A 170 -15.64 32.22 15.20
C ASP A 170 -14.32 32.86 14.68
N ASP A 171 -13.39 32.05 14.15
CA ASP A 171 -12.13 32.51 13.56
C ASP A 171 -12.35 33.33 12.28
N GLN A 172 -13.31 32.93 11.43
CA GLN A 172 -13.70 33.70 10.24
C GLN A 172 -14.40 35.02 10.62
N SER A 173 -15.33 34.96 11.58
CA SER A 173 -16.06 36.15 12.06
C SER A 173 -15.12 37.17 12.70
N SER A 174 -14.17 36.73 13.54
CA SER A 174 -13.22 37.63 14.20
C SER A 174 -12.26 38.31 13.21
N LYS A 175 -11.72 37.57 12.23
CA LYS A 175 -10.90 38.14 11.15
C LYS A 175 -11.67 39.11 10.27
N SER A 176 -12.93 38.79 9.97
CA SER A 176 -13.82 39.66 9.19
C SER A 176 -14.11 40.96 9.94
N GLN A 177 -14.39 40.89 11.25
CA GLN A 177 -14.59 42.07 12.10
C GLN A 177 -13.34 42.94 12.22
N GLU A 178 -12.15 42.33 12.36
CA GLU A 178 -10.89 43.07 12.40
C GLU A 178 -10.63 43.79 11.07
N THR A 179 -10.82 43.10 9.94
CA THR A 179 -10.67 43.69 8.59
C THR A 179 -11.69 44.81 8.36
N PHE A 180 -12.95 44.61 8.76
CA PHE A 180 -14.00 45.61 8.66
C PHE A 180 -13.66 46.86 9.47
N LYS A 181 -13.16 46.71 10.70
CA LYS A 181 -12.71 47.82 11.54
C LYS A 181 -11.58 48.60 10.87
N LEU A 182 -10.55 47.91 10.38
CA LEU A 182 -9.41 48.53 9.69
C LEU A 182 -9.85 49.31 8.45
N LEU A 183 -10.69 48.72 7.59
CA LEU A 183 -11.21 49.39 6.40
C LEU A 183 -12.14 50.57 6.73
N THR A 184 -12.87 50.49 7.84
CA THR A 184 -13.75 51.58 8.31
C THR A 184 -12.92 52.78 8.74
N ASP A 185 -11.83 52.55 9.49
CA ASP A 185 -10.92 53.61 9.91
C ASP A 185 -10.19 54.23 8.71
N GLU A 186 -9.76 53.41 7.74
CA GLU A 186 -9.17 53.89 6.49
C GLU A 186 -10.18 54.69 5.63
N ALA A 187 -11.44 54.25 5.57
CA ALA A 187 -12.51 54.96 4.86
C ALA A 187 -12.77 56.35 5.46
N LYS A 188 -12.75 56.48 6.80
CA LYS A 188 -12.88 57.78 7.48
C LYS A 188 -11.71 58.71 7.14
N SER A 189 -10.48 58.20 7.22
CA SER A 189 -9.27 58.95 6.85
C SER A 189 -9.34 59.43 5.40
N MET A 190 -9.75 58.54 4.49
CA MET A 190 -9.90 58.88 3.08
C MET A 190 -11.06 59.85 2.84
N LYS A 191 -12.18 59.76 3.56
CA LYS A 191 -13.26 60.75 3.44
C LYS A 191 -12.77 62.16 3.76
N VAL A 192 -12.01 62.34 4.83
CA VAL A 192 -11.40 63.62 5.19
C VAL A 192 -10.49 64.15 4.08
N LYS A 193 -9.72 63.28 3.43
CA LYS A 193 -8.87 63.67 2.31
C LYS A 193 -9.69 64.04 1.05
N VAL A 194 -10.78 63.33 0.75
CA VAL A 194 -11.72 63.75 -0.33
C VAL A 194 -12.26 65.14 -0.05
N ASP A 195 -12.73 65.40 1.17
CA ASP A 195 -13.32 66.69 1.54
C ASP A 195 -12.29 67.83 1.41
N ARG A 196 -11.04 67.58 1.81
CA ARG A 196 -9.92 68.53 1.62
C ARG A 196 -9.63 68.79 0.14
N ASP A 197 -9.58 67.76 -0.68
CA ASP A 197 -9.30 67.89 -2.12
C ASP A 197 -10.47 68.59 -2.84
N GLU A 198 -11.73 68.34 -2.43
CA GLU A 198 -12.92 69.05 -2.91
C GLU A 198 -12.85 70.53 -2.57
N GLU A 199 -12.52 70.85 -1.31
CA GLU A 199 -12.36 72.22 -0.84
C GLU A 199 -11.23 72.95 -1.59
N ALA A 200 -10.12 72.28 -1.88
CA ALA A 200 -9.02 72.85 -2.65
C ALA A 200 -9.45 73.21 -4.08
N VAL A 201 -10.19 72.34 -4.77
CA VAL A 201 -10.75 72.63 -6.10
C VAL A 201 -11.77 73.78 -6.02
N HIS A 202 -12.62 73.79 -5.00
CA HIS A 202 -13.62 74.84 -4.81
C HIS A 202 -12.99 76.21 -4.57
N LYS A 203 -12.06 76.30 -3.60
CA LYS A 203 -11.30 77.53 -3.30
C LYS A 203 -10.51 78.02 -4.51
N PHE A 204 -9.97 77.12 -5.32
CA PHE A 204 -9.28 77.48 -6.56
C PHE A 204 -10.24 78.12 -7.58
N LYS A 205 -11.46 77.58 -7.73
CA LYS A 205 -12.51 78.15 -8.60
C LYS A 205 -13.00 79.51 -8.10
N GLU A 206 -13.27 79.63 -6.80
CA GLU A 206 -13.70 80.89 -6.17
C GLU A 206 -12.64 81.99 -6.28
N GLY A 207 -11.38 81.66 -5.96
CA GLY A 207 -10.28 82.61 -5.99
C GLY A 207 -9.98 83.19 -7.38
N HIS A 208 -10.35 82.46 -8.44
CA HIS A 208 -10.19 82.91 -9.83
C HIS A 208 -11.51 83.32 -10.50
N GLN A 209 -12.63 83.29 -9.78
CA GLN A 209 -13.98 83.63 -10.28
C GLN A 209 -14.38 82.88 -11.57
N VAL A 210 -13.97 81.62 -11.71
CA VAL A 210 -14.29 80.79 -12.88
C VAL A 210 -15.28 79.69 -12.48
N VAL A 211 -16.49 79.74 -13.04
CA VAL A 211 -17.52 78.71 -12.84
C VAL A 211 -17.15 77.43 -13.60
N SER A 212 -16.68 77.57 -14.84
CA SER A 212 -16.23 76.47 -15.71
C SER A 212 -15.02 76.90 -16.56
N PHE A 213 -13.89 76.22 -16.39
CA PHE A 213 -12.68 76.49 -17.18
C PHE A 213 -12.83 76.06 -18.65
N ASP A 214 -13.56 74.97 -18.92
CA ASP A 214 -13.79 74.47 -20.28
C ASP A 214 -14.68 75.41 -21.12
N GLU A 215 -15.75 75.94 -20.51
CA GLU A 215 -16.63 76.91 -21.19
C GLU A 215 -15.90 78.22 -21.47
N THR A 216 -15.12 78.71 -20.50
CA THR A 216 -14.42 79.98 -20.61
C THR A 216 -13.24 79.90 -21.61
N GLU A 217 -12.51 78.78 -21.68
CA GLU A 217 -11.48 78.55 -22.70
C GLU A 217 -12.09 78.58 -24.11
N ASN A 218 -13.21 77.89 -24.33
CA ASN A 218 -13.90 77.88 -25.62
C ASN A 218 -14.33 79.29 -26.05
N VAL A 219 -14.84 80.11 -25.14
CA VAL A 219 -15.21 81.51 -25.41
C VAL A 219 -13.97 82.34 -25.79
N VAL A 220 -12.85 82.17 -25.08
CA VAL A 220 -11.60 82.89 -25.38
C VAL A 220 -11.00 82.46 -26.72
N LEU A 221 -11.05 81.16 -27.05
CA LEU A 221 -10.57 80.60 -28.31
C LEU A 221 -11.40 81.11 -29.50
N LEU A 222 -12.72 81.16 -29.36
CA LEU A 222 -13.61 81.74 -30.37
C LEU A 222 -13.31 83.23 -30.59
N ALA A 223 -13.12 84.00 -29.52
CA ALA A 223 -12.75 85.40 -29.61
C ALA A 223 -11.36 85.61 -30.25
N LEU A 224 -10.38 84.74 -29.95
CA LEU A 224 -9.06 84.77 -30.56
C LEU A 224 -9.16 84.53 -32.08
N LYS A 225 -9.89 83.50 -32.49
CA LYS A 225 -10.14 83.18 -33.90
C LYS A 225 -10.81 84.35 -34.62
N GLN A 226 -11.79 84.99 -33.98
CA GLN A 226 -12.44 86.17 -34.55
C GLN A 226 -11.46 87.34 -34.74
N ARG A 227 -10.61 87.63 -33.74
CA ARG A 227 -9.60 88.69 -33.82
C ARG A 227 -8.52 88.39 -34.87
N GLN A 228 -8.17 87.12 -35.05
CA GLN A 228 -7.25 86.70 -36.10
C GLN A 228 -7.83 86.99 -37.50
N LEU A 229 -9.12 86.70 -37.70
CA LEU A 229 -9.84 87.04 -38.94
C LEU A 229 -9.93 88.56 -39.16
N ASP A 230 -10.18 89.33 -38.11
CA ASP A 230 -10.22 90.79 -38.19
C ASP A 230 -8.84 91.38 -38.56
N LEU A 231 -7.76 90.82 -38.00
CA LEU A 231 -6.38 91.20 -38.35
C LEU A 231 -6.07 90.83 -39.81
N GLU A 232 -6.44 89.64 -40.28
CA GLU A 232 -6.21 89.21 -41.66
C GLU A 232 -6.87 90.18 -42.66
N LYS A 233 -8.11 90.58 -42.39
CA LYS A 233 -8.82 91.59 -43.18
C LYS A 233 -8.11 92.95 -43.14
N ALA A 234 -7.68 93.40 -41.97
CA ALA A 234 -6.99 94.68 -41.81
C ALA A 234 -5.61 94.70 -42.48
N VAL A 235 -4.85 93.59 -42.40
CA VAL A 235 -3.58 93.41 -43.11
C VAL A 235 -3.81 93.46 -44.62
N SER A 236 -4.82 92.77 -45.14
CA SER A 236 -5.15 92.81 -46.56
C SER A 236 -5.49 94.23 -47.02
N ASP A 237 -6.31 94.97 -46.27
CA ASP A 237 -6.69 96.37 -46.59
C ASP A 237 -5.47 97.33 -46.54
N SER A 238 -4.63 97.18 -45.50
CA SER A 238 -3.38 97.92 -45.33
C SER A 238 -2.40 97.70 -46.49
N ILE A 239 -2.21 96.45 -46.90
CA ILE A 239 -1.37 96.08 -48.06
C ILE A 239 -1.92 96.71 -49.33
N SER A 240 -3.22 96.53 -49.63
CA SER A 240 -3.85 97.07 -50.84
C SER A 240 -3.75 98.59 -50.92
N LYS A 241 -4.02 99.31 -49.83
CA LYS A 241 -3.92 100.79 -49.78
C LYS A 241 -2.49 101.29 -49.87
N THR A 242 -1.54 100.59 -49.25
CA THR A 242 -0.11 100.95 -49.34
C THR A 242 0.44 100.72 -50.75
N GLN A 243 0.05 99.63 -51.42
CA GLN A 243 0.39 99.37 -52.82
C GLN A 243 -0.16 100.48 -53.72
N LEU A 244 -1.44 100.83 -53.57
CA LEU A 244 -2.09 101.96 -54.26
C LEU A 244 -1.35 103.29 -54.02
N ALA A 245 -0.99 103.60 -52.77
CA ALA A 245 -0.27 104.83 -52.42
C ALA A 245 1.12 104.90 -53.08
N ASN A 246 1.84 103.78 -53.13
CA ASN A 246 3.16 103.70 -53.75
C ASN A 246 3.07 103.82 -55.28
N GLU A 247 2.09 103.16 -55.90
CA GLU A 247 1.84 103.23 -57.34
C GLU A 247 1.46 104.66 -57.75
N LEU A 248 0.52 105.31 -57.04
CA LEU A 248 0.17 106.71 -57.24
C LEU A 248 1.36 107.65 -57.03
N GLY A 249 2.13 107.45 -55.97
CA GLY A 249 3.32 108.26 -55.69
C GLY A 249 4.36 108.16 -56.82
N ASN A 250 4.49 107.00 -57.46
CA ASN A 250 5.35 106.83 -58.63
C ASN A 250 4.78 107.53 -59.86
N LEU A 251 3.48 107.42 -60.11
CA LEU A 251 2.81 108.04 -61.25
C LEU A 251 2.76 109.58 -61.19
N VAL A 252 2.53 110.15 -60.00
CA VAL A 252 2.59 111.59 -59.76
C VAL A 252 4.00 112.13 -60.01
N ARG A 253 5.04 111.38 -59.60
CA ARG A 253 6.44 111.74 -59.88
C ARG A 253 6.84 111.57 -61.35
N ALA A 254 6.26 110.60 -62.05
CA ALA A 254 6.53 110.31 -63.45
C ALA A 254 5.72 111.16 -64.45
N GLY A 255 4.87 112.07 -63.99
CA GLY A 255 4.12 112.98 -64.88
C GLY A 255 2.86 112.37 -65.52
N LEU A 256 2.08 111.57 -64.78
CA LEU A 256 0.71 111.14 -65.12
C LEU A 256 0.50 110.68 -66.58
N SER A 257 1.32 109.79 -67.15
CA SER A 257 0.91 109.10 -68.40
C SER A 257 -0.19 108.08 -68.05
N ALA A 258 -1.29 108.13 -68.79
CA ALA A 258 -2.62 107.81 -68.28
C ALA A 258 -3.08 106.34 -68.45
N GLU A 259 -2.24 105.41 -68.92
CA GLU A 259 -2.79 104.11 -69.35
C GLU A 259 -2.70 102.98 -68.31
N GLY A 260 -1.79 103.03 -67.33
CA GLY A 260 -1.64 101.93 -66.35
C GLY A 260 -2.55 102.04 -65.11
N ALA A 261 -2.82 103.25 -64.65
CA ALA A 261 -3.47 103.49 -63.35
C ALA A 261 -4.99 103.37 -63.38
N GLN A 262 -5.61 103.38 -64.56
CA GLN A 262 -7.02 103.74 -64.70
C GLN A 262 -7.97 102.71 -64.06
N MET A 263 -7.64 101.42 -64.04
CA MET A 263 -8.62 100.37 -63.68
C MET A 263 -8.88 100.20 -62.17
N ALA A 264 -7.89 100.39 -61.29
CA ALA A 264 -8.09 100.28 -59.84
C ALA A 264 -8.52 101.62 -59.19
N MET A 265 -8.16 102.75 -59.80
CA MET A 265 -8.34 104.10 -59.25
C MET A 265 -9.77 104.63 -59.37
N LEU A 266 -10.55 104.11 -60.33
CA LEU A 266 -11.87 104.63 -60.69
C LEU A 266 -12.94 104.40 -59.61
N GLN A 267 -12.78 103.42 -58.72
CA GLN A 267 -13.81 103.10 -57.72
C GLN A 267 -13.77 103.99 -56.46
N GLN A 268 -12.59 104.25 -55.90
CA GLN A 268 -12.48 104.98 -54.62
C GLN A 268 -12.18 106.48 -54.80
N TYR A 269 -11.43 106.85 -55.83
CA TYR A 269 -10.99 108.24 -56.06
C TYR A 269 -11.47 108.82 -57.39
N GLY A 270 -12.42 108.15 -58.06
CA GLY A 270 -12.84 108.44 -59.43
C GLY A 270 -13.16 109.92 -59.70
N GLY A 271 -13.88 110.59 -58.80
CA GLY A 271 -14.27 112.00 -58.98
C GLY A 271 -13.11 113.00 -58.94
N ARG A 272 -12.09 112.74 -58.11
CA ARG A 272 -10.87 113.58 -58.08
C ARG A 272 -9.94 113.25 -59.24
N LEU A 273 -9.86 111.97 -59.62
CA LEU A 273 -9.12 111.54 -60.79
C LEU A 273 -9.64 112.21 -62.07
N THR A 274 -10.96 112.26 -62.26
CA THR A 274 -11.58 112.92 -63.42
C THR A 274 -11.29 114.42 -63.44
N GLY A 275 -11.31 115.09 -62.28
CA GLY A 275 -10.94 116.50 -62.18
C GLY A 275 -9.49 116.78 -62.55
N ILE A 276 -8.55 115.93 -62.11
CA ILE A 276 -7.13 116.01 -62.48
C ILE A 276 -6.93 115.75 -63.99
N GLN A 277 -7.68 114.82 -64.58
CA GLN A 277 -7.63 114.55 -66.02
C GLN A 277 -8.15 115.72 -66.86
N GLU A 278 -9.24 116.36 -66.45
CA GLU A 278 -9.78 117.57 -67.10
C GLU A 278 -8.79 118.75 -67.03
N LEU A 279 -8.15 118.93 -65.86
CA LEU A 279 -7.11 119.94 -65.65
C LEU A 279 -5.89 119.66 -66.51
N LYS A 280 -5.45 118.40 -66.61
CA LYS A 280 -4.33 118.02 -67.48
C LYS A 280 -4.64 118.29 -68.95
N LYS A 281 -5.83 117.91 -69.41
CA LYS A 281 -6.28 118.16 -70.79
C LYS A 281 -6.30 119.66 -71.10
N SER A 282 -6.92 120.45 -70.22
CA SER A 282 -6.97 121.92 -70.34
C SER A 282 -5.58 122.55 -70.34
N LEU A 283 -4.67 122.04 -69.49
CA LEU A 283 -3.27 122.49 -69.44
C LEU A 283 -2.56 122.19 -70.76
N THR A 284 -2.65 120.96 -71.27
CA THR A 284 -2.01 120.56 -72.54
C THR A 284 -2.56 121.36 -73.73
N GLU A 285 -3.88 121.63 -73.77
CA GLU A 285 -4.49 122.48 -74.81
C GLU A 285 -3.96 123.92 -74.76
N LYS A 286 -3.88 124.51 -73.56
CA LYS A 286 -3.40 125.89 -73.36
C LYS A 286 -1.89 126.02 -73.58
N GLU A 287 -1.10 125.02 -73.19
CA GLU A 287 0.33 124.93 -73.50
C GLU A 287 0.58 124.85 -75.01
N SER A 288 -0.23 124.08 -75.74
CA SER A 288 -0.16 124.02 -77.21
C SER A 288 -0.51 125.37 -77.85
N GLN A 289 -1.56 126.05 -77.37
CA GLN A 289 -1.92 127.40 -77.83
C GLN A 289 -0.82 128.42 -77.55
N LEU A 290 -0.18 128.35 -76.38
CA LEU A 290 0.95 129.21 -76.01
C LEU A 290 2.14 128.95 -76.93
N ALA A 291 2.51 127.69 -77.17
CA ALA A 291 3.60 127.32 -78.07
C ALA A 291 3.37 127.87 -79.49
N ASN A 292 2.14 127.76 -80.02
CA ASN A 292 1.77 128.29 -81.33
C ASN A 292 1.83 129.84 -81.40
N LEU A 293 1.31 130.54 -80.38
CA LEU A 293 1.28 132.02 -80.37
C LEU A 293 2.66 132.65 -80.15
N THR A 294 3.54 131.99 -79.39
CA THR A 294 4.94 132.42 -79.16
C THR A 294 5.77 132.39 -80.44
N GLN A 295 5.34 131.61 -81.45
CA GLN A 295 5.97 131.59 -82.76
C GLN A 295 5.67 132.84 -83.61
N ARG A 296 4.58 133.56 -83.31
CA ARG A 296 4.12 134.74 -84.06
C ARG A 296 4.32 136.07 -83.35
N TYR A 297 4.33 136.09 -82.02
CA TYR A 297 4.45 137.32 -81.24
C TYR A 297 5.66 137.25 -80.29
N ARG A 298 6.30 138.41 -80.05
CA ARG A 298 7.39 138.53 -79.07
C ARG A 298 6.86 138.40 -77.64
N ASP A 299 7.74 137.98 -76.72
CA ASP A 299 7.41 137.57 -75.35
C ASP A 299 6.63 138.57 -74.49
N GLU A 300 6.71 139.87 -74.80
CA GLU A 300 6.07 140.95 -74.03
C GLU A 300 4.65 141.29 -74.52
N HIS A 301 4.13 140.59 -75.55
CA HIS A 301 2.80 140.90 -76.09
C HIS A 301 1.69 140.59 -75.07
N PRO A 302 0.70 141.49 -74.85
CA PRO A 302 -0.30 141.35 -73.79
C PRO A 302 -1.07 140.02 -73.79
N THR A 303 -1.27 139.40 -74.96
CA THR A 303 -1.95 138.10 -75.08
C THR A 303 -1.07 136.91 -74.70
N ILE A 304 0.24 136.95 -74.96
CA ILE A 304 1.19 135.90 -74.52
C ILE A 304 1.34 135.93 -73.01
N VAL A 305 1.46 137.12 -72.42
CA VAL A 305 1.56 137.27 -70.96
C VAL A 305 0.31 136.71 -70.28
N ARG A 306 -0.90 137.07 -70.75
CA ARG A 306 -2.16 136.51 -70.24
C ARG A 306 -2.24 134.99 -70.36
N LEU A 307 -1.91 134.42 -71.53
CA LEU A 307 -1.97 132.97 -71.73
C LEU A 307 -0.88 132.22 -70.94
N ARG A 308 0.29 132.83 -70.74
CA ARG A 308 1.36 132.30 -69.89
C ARG A 308 0.93 132.27 -68.43
N ASP A 309 0.25 133.31 -67.97
CA ASP A 309 -0.31 133.35 -66.62
C ASP A 309 -1.46 132.34 -66.46
N GLU A 310 -2.32 132.16 -67.48
CA GLU A 310 -3.33 131.08 -67.53
C GLU A 310 -2.66 129.69 -67.41
N VAL A 311 -1.65 129.39 -68.23
CA VAL A 311 -0.90 128.12 -68.18
C VAL A 311 -0.22 127.93 -66.83
N ARG A 312 0.43 128.96 -66.27
CA ARG A 312 1.05 128.90 -64.94
C ARG A 312 0.00 128.62 -63.85
N SER A 313 -1.17 129.26 -63.94
CA SER A 313 -2.27 129.04 -63.00
C SER A 313 -2.84 127.62 -63.10
N LEU A 314 -3.02 127.09 -64.31
CA LEU A 314 -3.50 125.72 -64.55
C LEU A 314 -2.48 124.67 -64.12
N ARG A 315 -1.18 124.89 -64.40
CA ARG A 315 -0.11 123.99 -63.96
C ARG A 315 0.00 123.93 -62.44
N SER A 316 -0.03 125.09 -61.78
CA SER A 316 -0.04 125.13 -60.32
C SER A 316 -1.32 124.54 -59.72
N ALA A 317 -2.48 124.68 -60.36
CA ALA A 317 -3.71 124.00 -59.95
C ALA A 317 -3.60 122.47 -60.11
N PHE A 318 -3.06 121.98 -61.22
CA PHE A 318 -2.84 120.55 -61.48
C PHE A 318 -1.82 119.93 -60.52
N GLU A 319 -0.70 120.60 -60.25
CA GLU A 319 0.30 120.13 -59.30
C GLU A 319 -0.26 120.09 -57.87
N ARG A 320 -1.02 121.13 -57.45
CA ARG A 320 -1.70 121.14 -56.14
C ARG A 320 -2.71 120.02 -56.00
N GLU A 321 -3.57 119.79 -56.99
CA GLU A 321 -4.59 118.75 -56.92
C GLU A 321 -3.97 117.33 -56.97
N SER A 322 -2.91 117.15 -57.77
CA SER A 322 -2.16 115.87 -57.84
C SER A 322 -1.42 115.57 -56.54
N GLN A 323 -0.81 116.58 -55.90
CA GLN A 323 -0.19 116.44 -54.59
C GLN A 323 -1.24 116.17 -53.50
N ALA A 324 -2.37 116.89 -53.51
CA ALA A 324 -3.46 116.66 -52.57
C ALA A 324 -4.05 115.24 -52.67
N LEU A 325 -4.14 114.69 -53.89
CA LEU A 325 -4.53 113.29 -54.10
C LEU A 325 -3.47 112.33 -53.55
N GLY A 326 -2.19 112.54 -53.87
CA GLY A 326 -1.09 111.71 -53.37
C GLY A 326 -0.95 111.74 -51.84
N ASP A 327 -1.19 112.89 -51.22
CA ASP A 327 -1.22 113.04 -49.77
C ASP A 327 -2.45 112.37 -49.15
N GLY A 328 -3.61 112.49 -49.79
CA GLY A 328 -4.84 111.80 -49.38
C GLY A 328 -4.68 110.28 -49.37
N VAL A 329 -4.16 109.69 -50.44
CA VAL A 329 -3.98 108.23 -50.51
C VAL A 329 -2.88 107.75 -49.55
N ARG A 330 -1.81 108.53 -49.34
CA ARG A 330 -0.81 108.23 -48.31
C ARG A 330 -1.39 108.33 -46.89
N ALA A 331 -2.29 109.28 -46.65
CA ALA A 331 -3.01 109.38 -45.38
C ALA A 331 -3.90 108.15 -45.16
N ASP A 332 -4.65 107.71 -46.17
CA ASP A 332 -5.48 106.50 -46.11
C ASP A 332 -4.66 105.23 -45.86
N ALA A 333 -3.49 105.10 -46.51
CA ALA A 333 -2.57 104.00 -46.26
C ALA A 333 -2.03 104.01 -44.82
N ARG A 334 -1.68 105.19 -44.27
CA ARG A 334 -1.26 105.33 -42.87
C ARG A 334 -2.39 104.99 -41.88
N ILE A 335 -3.62 105.39 -42.19
CA ILE A 335 -4.80 105.04 -41.39
C ILE A 335 -4.98 103.52 -41.38
N ALA A 336 -4.92 102.87 -42.54
CA ALA A 336 -5.04 101.41 -42.65
C ALA A 336 -3.91 100.69 -41.89
N GLN A 337 -2.67 101.16 -41.96
CA GLN A 337 -1.54 100.65 -41.18
C GLN A 337 -1.75 100.83 -39.66
N SER A 338 -2.32 101.95 -39.23
CA SER A 338 -2.62 102.18 -37.81
C SER A 338 -3.72 101.26 -37.28
N ILE A 339 -4.73 100.96 -38.13
CA ILE A 339 -5.80 100.00 -37.84
C ILE A 339 -5.21 98.58 -37.74
N GLU A 340 -4.36 98.19 -38.70
CA GLU A 340 -3.62 96.91 -38.65
C GLU A 340 -2.83 96.77 -37.34
N ALA A 341 -2.07 97.79 -36.96
CA ALA A 341 -1.28 97.79 -35.73
C ALA A 341 -2.16 97.66 -34.47
N ALA A 342 -3.33 98.32 -34.45
CA ALA A 342 -4.29 98.21 -33.36
C ALA A 342 -4.87 96.79 -33.27
N PHE A 343 -5.24 96.16 -34.39
CA PHE A 343 -5.69 94.77 -34.41
C PHE A 343 -4.59 93.78 -34.01
N ARG A 344 -3.34 94.02 -34.42
CA ARG A 344 -2.21 93.17 -34.02
C ARG A 344 -1.98 93.25 -32.51
N LYS A 345 -2.06 94.44 -31.91
CA LYS A 345 -1.98 94.62 -30.46
C LYS A 345 -3.13 93.90 -29.74
N ALA A 346 -4.36 94.07 -30.22
CA ALA A 346 -5.53 93.41 -29.64
C ALA A 346 -5.44 91.88 -29.72
N LEU A 347 -4.87 91.33 -30.81
CA LEU A 347 -4.63 89.89 -30.95
C LEU A 347 -3.60 89.41 -29.91
N ALA A 348 -2.48 90.11 -29.76
CA ALA A 348 -1.45 89.75 -28.78
C ALA A 348 -1.95 89.80 -27.33
N GLU A 349 -2.80 90.79 -26.98
CA GLU A 349 -3.47 90.84 -25.68
C GLU A 349 -4.40 89.63 -25.45
N GLN A 350 -5.11 89.21 -26.50
CA GLN A 350 -5.99 88.04 -26.45
C GLN A 350 -5.21 86.71 -26.37
N GLU A 351 -4.07 86.59 -27.06
CA GLU A 351 -3.16 85.44 -26.96
C GLU A 351 -2.61 85.30 -25.54
N GLN A 352 -2.18 86.42 -24.93
CA GLN A 352 -1.67 86.42 -23.57
C GLN A 352 -2.75 86.00 -22.56
N LYS A 353 -4.00 86.42 -22.78
CA LYS A 353 -5.15 85.98 -21.98
C LYS A 353 -5.42 84.48 -22.13
N LEU A 354 -5.25 83.90 -23.32
CA LEU A 354 -5.35 82.45 -23.52
C LEU A 354 -4.22 81.70 -22.80
N LEU A 355 -2.99 82.20 -22.84
CA LEU A 355 -1.85 81.58 -22.15
C LEU A 355 -2.00 81.59 -20.62
N THR A 356 -2.48 82.69 -20.03
CA THR A 356 -2.77 82.74 -18.59
C THR A 356 -3.92 81.81 -18.24
N MET A 357 -4.95 81.74 -19.08
CA MET A 357 -6.08 80.82 -18.89
C MET A 357 -5.64 79.35 -18.93
N ASN A 358 -4.80 78.96 -19.90
CA ASN A 358 -4.26 77.61 -20.01
C ASN A 358 -3.43 77.22 -18.78
N LYS A 359 -2.62 78.14 -18.24
CA LYS A 359 -1.87 77.89 -17.00
C LYS A 359 -2.79 77.62 -15.81
N LEU A 360 -3.87 78.40 -15.67
CA LEU A 360 -4.86 78.17 -14.61
C LEU A 360 -5.61 76.84 -14.80
N LYS A 361 -5.96 76.49 -16.06
CA LYS A 361 -6.59 75.21 -16.39
C LYS A 361 -5.72 74.02 -16.00
N ILE A 362 -4.42 74.04 -16.31
CA ILE A 362 -3.50 72.95 -15.94
C ILE A 362 -3.46 72.74 -14.43
N GLN A 363 -3.44 73.82 -13.64
CA GLN A 363 -3.46 73.73 -12.18
C GLN A 363 -4.79 73.17 -11.67
N HIS A 364 -5.91 73.67 -12.20
CA HIS A 364 -7.24 73.14 -11.91
C HIS A 364 -7.33 71.64 -12.22
N ASP A 365 -6.87 71.22 -13.40
CA ASP A 365 -6.94 69.83 -13.84
C ASP A 365 -6.05 68.92 -12.98
N SER A 366 -4.92 69.42 -12.46
CA SER A 366 -4.11 68.69 -11.50
C SER A 366 -4.85 68.46 -10.19
N LEU A 367 -5.45 69.51 -9.61
CA LEU A 367 -6.24 69.42 -8.38
C LEU A 367 -7.47 68.53 -8.57
N ASN A 368 -8.16 68.66 -9.71
CA ASN A 368 -9.31 67.84 -10.04
C ASN A 368 -8.91 66.38 -10.23
N ARG A 369 -7.76 66.07 -10.84
CA ARG A 369 -7.24 64.71 -10.96
C ARG A 369 -6.94 64.10 -9.59
N GLU A 370 -6.31 64.84 -8.68
CA GLU A 370 -6.07 64.40 -7.30
C GLU A 370 -7.40 64.10 -6.58
N LEU A 371 -8.39 64.98 -6.72
CA LEU A 371 -9.73 64.76 -6.20
C LEU A 371 -10.37 63.48 -6.75
N GLN A 372 -10.32 63.25 -8.08
CA GLN A 372 -10.88 62.04 -8.68
C GLN A 372 -10.19 60.76 -8.20
N GLN A 373 -8.87 60.78 -8.02
CA GLN A 373 -8.12 59.66 -7.46
C GLN A 373 -8.55 59.36 -6.01
N SER A 374 -8.67 60.41 -5.20
CA SER A 374 -9.15 60.34 -3.82
C SER A 374 -10.58 59.78 -3.74
N LYS A 375 -11.50 60.26 -4.59
CA LYS A 375 -12.88 59.75 -4.68
C LYS A 375 -12.94 58.29 -5.08
N LEU A 376 -12.21 57.90 -6.13
CA LEU A 376 -12.18 56.52 -6.61
C LEU A 376 -11.67 55.56 -5.54
N LEU A 377 -10.64 55.95 -4.78
CA LEU A 377 -10.12 55.12 -3.69
C LEU A 377 -11.14 54.99 -2.56
N TYR A 378 -11.79 56.10 -2.17
CA TYR A 378 -12.87 56.08 -1.18
C TYR A 378 -14.05 55.19 -1.61
N GLU A 379 -14.49 55.30 -2.86
CA GLU A 379 -15.55 54.45 -3.42
C GLU A 379 -15.18 52.97 -3.43
N LYS A 380 -13.93 52.64 -3.79
CA LYS A 380 -13.44 51.25 -3.72
C LYS A 380 -13.43 50.72 -2.29
N ILE A 381 -12.95 51.50 -1.33
CA ILE A 381 -12.93 51.08 0.09
C ILE A 381 -14.35 50.93 0.62
N THR A 382 -15.26 51.85 0.32
CA THR A 382 -16.65 51.80 0.80
C THR A 382 -17.47 50.69 0.12
N SER A 383 -17.26 50.44 -1.18
CA SER A 383 -17.82 49.27 -1.87
C SER A 383 -17.35 47.99 -1.19
N ARG A 384 -16.06 47.92 -0.86
CA ARG A 384 -15.50 46.76 -0.16
C ARG A 384 -16.06 46.58 1.25
N LEU A 385 -16.27 47.68 1.98
CA LEU A 385 -16.93 47.65 3.30
C LEU A 385 -18.36 47.12 3.19
N LYS A 386 -19.14 47.58 2.20
CA LYS A 386 -20.50 47.08 1.96
C LYS A 386 -20.52 45.60 1.60
N GLU A 387 -19.58 45.13 0.79
CA GLU A 387 -19.43 43.70 0.49
C GLU A 387 -19.17 42.88 1.76
N ILE A 388 -18.26 43.34 2.62
CA ILE A 388 -17.95 42.67 3.90
C ILE A 388 -19.14 42.73 4.86
N GLU A 389 -19.90 43.82 4.89
CA GLU A 389 -21.11 43.95 5.71
C GLU A 389 -22.22 42.98 5.27
N VAL A 390 -22.48 42.90 3.96
CA VAL A 390 -23.49 42.01 3.38
C VAL A 390 -23.06 40.54 3.52
N THR A 391 -21.80 40.23 3.27
CA THR A 391 -21.27 38.85 3.29
C THR A 391 -20.92 38.39 4.70
N GLY A 392 -20.47 39.28 5.58
CA GLY A 392 -20.10 38.96 6.97
C GLY A 392 -21.27 38.45 7.82
N ASN A 393 -22.52 38.74 7.41
CA ASN A 393 -23.72 38.17 8.00
C ASN A 393 -24.16 36.84 7.36
N ILE A 394 -23.62 36.49 6.19
CA ILE A 394 -23.83 35.19 5.55
C ILE A 394 -22.81 34.24 6.16
N LYS A 395 -23.28 33.29 6.97
CA LYS A 395 -22.46 32.16 7.42
C LYS A 395 -22.07 31.35 6.19
N ASP A 396 -20.93 31.67 5.58
CA ASP A 396 -20.39 30.91 4.47
C ASP A 396 -20.22 29.45 4.91
N LYS A 397 -20.99 28.56 4.30
CA LYS A 397 -20.98 27.13 4.60
C LYS A 397 -19.83 26.45 3.85
N ASN A 398 -18.60 26.86 4.14
CA ASN A 398 -17.39 26.21 3.60
C ASN A 398 -17.28 24.74 4.01
N PHE A 399 -18.02 24.38 5.06
CA PHE A 399 -18.09 23.03 5.59
C PHE A 399 -19.56 22.62 5.72
N THR A 400 -19.90 21.48 5.15
CA THR A 400 -21.24 20.88 5.27
C THR A 400 -21.10 19.47 5.84
N VAL A 401 -21.85 19.17 6.89
CA VAL A 401 -21.94 17.80 7.41
C VAL A 401 -22.87 17.03 6.49
N VAL A 402 -22.34 16.02 5.79
CA VAL A 402 -23.11 15.19 4.85
C VAL A 402 -23.87 14.13 5.63
N ASP A 403 -23.13 13.38 6.46
CA ASP A 403 -23.68 12.31 7.29
C ASP A 403 -23.17 12.46 8.73
N LEU A 404 -24.09 12.50 9.69
CA LEU A 404 -23.80 12.45 11.12
C LEU A 404 -23.46 11.01 11.54
N ALA A 405 -22.66 10.85 12.58
CA ALA A 405 -22.32 9.53 13.09
C ALA A 405 -23.49 8.96 13.89
N ASP A 406 -23.96 7.79 13.47
CA ASP A 406 -24.85 6.93 14.25
C ASP A 406 -24.06 5.96 15.13
N ALA A 407 -24.71 5.46 16.19
CA ALA A 407 -24.15 4.43 17.04
C ALA A 407 -24.08 3.09 16.27
N PRO A 408 -22.89 2.54 16.00
CA PRO A 408 -22.75 1.33 15.19
C PRO A 408 -23.32 0.11 15.90
N LEU A 409 -24.10 -0.70 15.18
CA LEU A 409 -24.77 -1.90 15.72
C LEU A 409 -23.81 -3.07 15.96
N LYS A 410 -22.70 -3.15 15.23
CA LYS A 410 -21.73 -4.25 15.28
C LYS A 410 -20.33 -3.74 15.62
N PRO A 411 -19.57 -4.44 16.49
CA PRO A 411 -18.19 -4.09 16.76
C PRO A 411 -17.29 -4.47 15.57
N ILE A 412 -16.26 -3.66 15.31
CA ILE A 412 -15.26 -3.91 14.27
C ILE A 412 -14.12 -4.80 14.78
N LYS A 413 -13.86 -4.83 16.10
CA LYS A 413 -12.86 -5.69 16.73
C LYS A 413 -13.41 -6.35 18.01
N PRO A 414 -12.96 -7.59 18.32
CA PRO A 414 -12.16 -8.49 17.47
C PRO A 414 -13.00 -9.09 16.33
N SER A 415 -12.36 -9.43 15.20
CA SER A 415 -13.02 -10.08 14.06
C SER A 415 -13.27 -11.57 14.38
N VAL A 416 -14.42 -11.84 14.99
CA VAL A 416 -14.80 -13.19 15.50
C VAL A 416 -14.50 -14.30 14.48
N GLY A 417 -14.90 -14.13 13.22
CA GLY A 417 -14.68 -15.12 12.17
C GLY A 417 -13.19 -15.37 11.86
N LEU A 418 -12.38 -14.31 11.77
CA LEU A 418 -10.95 -14.43 11.50
C LEU A 418 -10.21 -15.05 12.70
N THR A 419 -10.53 -14.65 13.93
CA THR A 419 -9.89 -15.21 15.13
C THR A 419 -10.24 -16.69 15.30
N LEU A 420 -11.48 -17.10 15.01
CA LEU A 420 -11.86 -18.52 15.03
C LEU A 420 -11.16 -19.31 13.93
N LEU A 421 -11.08 -18.78 12.70
CA LEU A 421 -10.36 -19.41 11.59
C LEU A 421 -8.87 -19.61 11.94
N LEU A 422 -8.22 -18.58 12.48
CA LEU A 422 -6.83 -18.66 12.92
C LEU A 422 -6.65 -19.63 14.10
N GLY A 423 -7.62 -19.70 15.02
CA GLY A 423 -7.62 -20.68 16.11
C GLY A 423 -7.72 -22.12 15.62
N ILE A 424 -8.54 -22.39 14.60
CA ILE A 424 -8.67 -23.71 13.98
C ILE A 424 -7.37 -24.08 13.25
N LEU A 425 -6.90 -23.22 12.34
CA LEU A 425 -5.71 -23.49 11.53
C LEU A 425 -4.44 -23.58 12.38
N GLY A 426 -4.26 -22.63 13.30
CA GLY A 426 -3.14 -22.59 14.23
C GLY A 426 -3.18 -23.75 15.23
N GLY A 427 -4.35 -24.06 15.78
CA GLY A 427 -4.53 -25.20 16.68
C GLY A 427 -4.19 -26.53 16.02
N LEU A 428 -4.63 -26.74 14.78
CA LEU A 428 -4.33 -27.96 14.02
C LEU A 428 -2.84 -28.07 13.70
N ALA A 429 -2.21 -26.97 13.26
CA ALA A 429 -0.77 -26.94 12.96
C ALA A 429 0.08 -27.27 14.19
N VAL A 430 -0.23 -26.68 15.35
CA VAL A 430 0.47 -26.96 16.61
C VAL A 430 0.22 -28.40 17.06
N ALA A 431 -1.02 -28.88 16.97
CA ALA A 431 -1.39 -30.24 17.36
C ALA A 431 -0.67 -31.31 16.52
N ILE A 432 -0.61 -31.12 15.19
CA ILE A 432 0.12 -31.99 14.27
C ILE A 432 1.63 -31.92 14.55
N GLY A 433 2.17 -30.71 14.69
CA GLY A 433 3.60 -30.53 14.98
C GLY A 433 4.03 -31.21 16.28
N LEU A 434 3.21 -31.12 17.33
CA LEU A 434 3.47 -31.77 18.61
C LEU A 434 3.38 -33.31 18.51
N ALA A 435 2.44 -33.84 17.72
CA ALA A 435 2.35 -35.28 17.47
C ALA A 435 3.61 -35.84 16.81
N PHE A 436 4.11 -35.18 15.77
CA PHE A 436 5.37 -35.55 15.13
C PHE A 436 6.57 -35.38 16.06
N PHE A 437 6.57 -34.34 16.89
CA PHE A 437 7.64 -34.14 17.87
C PHE A 437 7.70 -35.27 18.90
N VAL A 438 6.55 -35.69 19.44
CA VAL A 438 6.49 -36.79 20.41
C VAL A 438 6.93 -38.12 19.77
N ASP A 439 6.54 -38.38 18.53
CA ASP A 439 6.97 -39.58 17.82
C ASP A 439 8.47 -39.56 17.48
N TYR A 440 9.00 -38.41 17.06
CA TYR A 440 10.43 -38.24 16.79
C TYR A 440 11.31 -38.49 18.02
N VAL A 441 10.81 -38.16 19.22
CA VAL A 441 11.52 -38.40 20.48
C VAL A 441 11.40 -39.87 20.93
N ASN A 442 10.48 -40.67 20.35
CA ASN A 442 10.28 -42.07 20.70
C ASN A 442 11.29 -42.98 19.96
N ASP A 443 12.39 -43.32 20.63
CA ASP A 443 13.48 -44.17 20.15
C ASP A 443 13.35 -45.66 20.55
N THR A 444 12.11 -46.15 20.71
CA THR A 444 11.86 -47.58 21.00
C THR A 444 12.06 -48.48 19.78
N ILE A 445 12.35 -49.77 20.02
CA ILE A 445 12.50 -50.79 18.96
C ILE A 445 11.13 -51.21 18.45
N LYS A 446 10.93 -51.10 17.14
CA LYS A 446 9.67 -51.42 16.45
C LYS A 446 9.90 -52.31 15.22
N THR A 447 10.94 -52.08 14.43
CA THR A 447 11.15 -52.76 13.14
C THR A 447 12.36 -53.70 13.12
N GLN A 448 12.52 -54.48 12.04
CA GLN A 448 13.68 -55.33 11.82
C GLN A 448 14.94 -54.48 11.65
N GLU A 449 14.84 -53.37 10.93
CA GLU A 449 15.93 -52.42 10.71
C GLU A 449 16.43 -51.84 12.03
N ASP A 450 15.55 -51.60 13.00
CA ASP A 450 15.96 -51.15 14.34
C ASP A 450 16.94 -52.14 14.99
N ILE A 451 16.74 -53.44 14.76
CA ILE A 451 17.60 -54.50 15.30
C ILE A 451 18.90 -54.58 14.51
N GLU A 452 18.81 -54.73 13.19
CA GLU A 452 19.99 -54.95 12.36
C GLU A 452 20.90 -53.72 12.31
N ALA A 453 20.33 -52.52 12.18
CA ALA A 453 21.09 -51.29 12.06
C ALA A 453 21.61 -50.77 13.40
N HIS A 454 20.82 -50.84 14.48
CA HIS A 454 21.20 -50.25 15.77
C HIS A 454 21.77 -51.26 16.78
N LEU A 455 21.33 -52.51 16.75
CA LEU A 455 21.83 -53.56 17.65
C LEU A 455 22.91 -54.43 17.01
N GLN A 456 23.04 -54.43 15.68
CA GLN A 456 24.06 -55.18 14.94
C GLN A 456 24.06 -56.69 15.24
N VAL A 457 22.86 -57.26 15.44
CA VAL A 457 22.65 -58.69 15.65
C VAL A 457 21.58 -59.20 14.68
N PRO A 458 21.57 -60.50 14.33
CA PRO A 458 20.57 -61.05 13.43
C PRO A 458 19.15 -60.89 13.97
N PHE A 459 18.19 -60.60 13.09
CA PHE A 459 16.77 -60.63 13.42
C PHE A 459 16.23 -62.05 13.24
N LEU A 460 15.55 -62.59 14.26
CA LEU A 460 15.01 -63.95 14.23
C LEU A 460 13.52 -64.03 13.92
N GLY A 461 12.80 -62.90 14.01
CA GLY A 461 11.37 -62.84 13.72
C GLY A 461 10.54 -62.10 14.77
N TYR A 462 9.27 -61.92 14.40
CA TYR A 462 8.24 -61.33 15.24
C TYR A 462 7.39 -62.40 15.92
N VAL A 463 7.05 -62.20 17.18
CA VAL A 463 6.08 -63.01 17.92
C VAL A 463 4.82 -62.18 18.20
N PRO A 464 3.68 -62.48 17.55
CA PRO A 464 2.42 -61.79 17.75
C PRO A 464 1.95 -61.80 19.21
N SER A 465 1.27 -60.73 19.61
CA SER A 465 0.63 -60.59 20.92
C SER A 465 -0.45 -61.64 21.12
N ILE A 466 -0.35 -62.39 22.24
CA ILE A 466 -1.29 -63.45 22.60
C ILE A 466 -2.31 -62.87 23.58
N LYS A 467 -3.53 -62.62 23.09
CA LYS A 467 -4.64 -62.04 23.89
C LYS A 467 -5.40 -63.13 24.65
N ARG A 468 -4.76 -63.73 25.67
CA ARG A 468 -5.40 -64.69 26.60
C ARG A 468 -5.19 -64.29 28.05
N GLU A 469 -6.23 -64.49 28.87
CA GLU A 469 -6.22 -64.15 30.31
C GLU A 469 -5.48 -65.21 31.16
N SER A 470 -5.52 -66.46 30.73
CA SER A 470 -4.86 -67.60 31.39
C SER A 470 -3.36 -67.65 31.08
N VAL A 471 -2.52 -67.62 32.13
CA VAL A 471 -1.05 -67.73 32.02
C VAL A 471 -0.64 -69.08 31.39
N VAL A 472 -1.32 -70.15 31.75
CA VAL A 472 -1.08 -71.51 31.24
C VAL A 472 -1.36 -71.58 29.74
N GLU A 473 -2.50 -71.05 29.31
CA GLU A 473 -2.90 -71.07 27.90
C GLU A 473 -2.03 -70.17 27.03
N ARG A 474 -1.55 -69.05 27.59
CA ARG A 474 -0.67 -68.11 26.90
C ARG A 474 0.74 -68.68 26.74
N ASP A 475 1.30 -69.24 27.80
CA ASP A 475 2.70 -69.67 27.80
C ASP A 475 2.90 -71.04 27.11
N LEU A 476 1.83 -71.81 26.90
CA LEU A 476 1.77 -73.05 26.10
C LEU A 476 1.05 -72.88 24.74
N GLU A 477 1.09 -71.69 24.13
CA GLU A 477 0.32 -71.38 22.91
C GLU A 477 0.62 -72.36 21.75
N ALA A 478 1.89 -72.70 21.51
CA ALA A 478 2.31 -73.63 20.45
C ALA A 478 1.80 -75.07 20.64
N HIS A 479 1.43 -75.46 21.86
CA HIS A 479 0.81 -76.75 22.13
C HIS A 479 -0.73 -76.65 22.11
N SER A 480 -1.29 -75.62 22.74
CA SER A 480 -2.73 -75.46 22.93
C SER A 480 -3.46 -75.04 21.66
N ASN A 481 -2.80 -74.27 20.79
CA ASN A 481 -3.35 -73.81 19.51
C ASN A 481 -2.30 -73.84 18.39
N PRO A 482 -1.90 -75.04 17.91
CA PRO A 482 -0.75 -75.21 17.02
C PRO A 482 -0.85 -74.51 15.66
N THR A 483 -2.06 -74.11 15.24
CA THR A 483 -2.38 -73.40 14.00
C THR A 483 -2.49 -71.88 14.17
N SER A 484 -2.21 -71.35 15.37
CA SER A 484 -2.26 -69.91 15.62
C SER A 484 -1.11 -69.16 14.92
N ILE A 485 -1.32 -67.87 14.66
CA ILE A 485 -0.28 -66.98 14.09
C ILE A 485 0.93 -66.90 15.05
N SER A 486 0.68 -66.91 16.36
CA SER A 486 1.77 -66.91 17.36
C SER A 486 2.57 -68.20 17.33
N SER A 487 1.92 -69.36 17.16
CA SER A 487 2.58 -70.66 17.00
C SER A 487 3.43 -70.71 15.74
N GLU A 488 2.95 -70.14 14.63
CA GLU A 488 3.74 -70.02 13.40
C GLU A 488 4.96 -69.11 13.62
N GLY A 489 4.81 -67.99 14.33
CA GLY A 489 5.94 -67.13 14.72
C GLY A 489 7.03 -67.89 15.48
N PHE A 490 6.67 -68.79 16.41
CA PHE A 490 7.64 -69.64 17.09
C PHE A 490 8.27 -70.71 16.17
N ARG A 491 7.53 -71.26 15.20
CA ARG A 491 8.10 -72.17 14.18
C ARG A 491 9.08 -71.44 13.26
N THR A 492 8.77 -70.20 12.87
CA THR A 492 9.68 -69.33 12.12
C THR A 492 10.96 -69.07 12.91
N LEU A 493 10.84 -68.73 14.20
CA LEU A 493 11.98 -68.59 15.11
C LEU A 493 12.85 -69.85 15.15
N ARG A 494 12.23 -71.03 15.27
CA ARG A 494 12.93 -72.32 15.24
C ARG A 494 13.67 -72.52 13.93
N ALA A 495 13.00 -72.30 12.80
CA ALA A 495 13.60 -72.43 11.48
C ALA A 495 14.79 -71.46 11.30
N ALA A 496 14.65 -70.20 11.70
CA ALA A 496 15.73 -69.21 11.64
C ALA A 496 16.97 -69.64 12.41
N ILE A 497 16.80 -70.21 13.61
CA ILE A 497 17.92 -70.73 14.41
C ILE A 497 18.53 -71.98 13.76
N SER A 498 17.72 -72.88 13.20
CA SER A 498 18.21 -74.06 12.48
C SER A 498 19.01 -73.73 11.21
N LEU A 499 18.88 -72.52 10.66
CA LEU A 499 19.62 -72.04 9.48
C LEU A 499 20.96 -71.39 9.81
N THR A 500 21.31 -71.27 11.10
CA THR A 500 22.62 -70.75 11.52
C THR A 500 23.75 -71.74 11.17
N GLN A 501 24.98 -71.23 10.99
CA GLN A 501 26.10 -72.08 10.62
C GLN A 501 26.41 -73.08 11.75
N GLN A 502 26.28 -74.39 11.46
CA GLN A 502 26.45 -75.55 12.36
C GLN A 502 25.25 -75.90 13.28
N PRO A 503 24.07 -76.22 12.72
CA PRO A 503 22.88 -76.58 13.52
C PRO A 503 23.07 -77.83 14.37
N GLU A 504 23.89 -78.79 13.91
CA GLU A 504 24.23 -80.05 14.59
C GLU A 504 24.93 -79.84 15.95
N ASN A 505 25.57 -78.67 16.14
CA ASN A 505 26.33 -78.32 17.34
C ASN A 505 25.52 -77.50 18.35
N LEU A 506 24.35 -77.00 17.97
CA LEU A 506 23.51 -76.15 18.81
C LEU A 506 22.62 -77.01 19.71
N ARG A 507 23.13 -77.41 20.87
CA ARG A 507 22.37 -78.20 21.84
C ARG A 507 21.85 -77.34 22.98
N THR A 508 22.64 -76.40 23.48
CA THR A 508 22.29 -75.60 24.65
C THR A 508 22.02 -74.16 24.28
N ILE A 509 20.80 -73.69 24.54
CA ILE A 509 20.35 -72.32 24.25
C ILE A 509 19.92 -71.62 25.52
N VAL A 510 20.36 -70.37 25.68
CA VAL A 510 19.87 -69.47 26.72
C VAL A 510 18.91 -68.46 26.13
N VAL A 511 17.78 -68.21 26.80
CA VAL A 511 16.82 -67.17 26.43
C VAL A 511 16.83 -66.09 27.52
N THR A 512 17.06 -64.85 27.12
CA THR A 512 17.09 -63.70 28.05
C THR A 512 16.55 -62.44 27.37
N SER A 513 16.50 -61.33 28.10
CA SER A 513 15.91 -60.05 27.68
C SER A 513 16.65 -58.86 28.27
N THR A 514 16.26 -57.65 27.89
CA THR A 514 16.83 -56.40 28.43
C THR A 514 16.38 -56.21 29.88
N ILE A 515 15.08 -56.20 30.12
CA ILE A 515 14.40 -55.91 31.39
C ILE A 515 13.32 -56.96 31.69
N PRO A 516 12.75 -56.98 32.91
CA PRO A 516 11.65 -57.90 33.23
C PRO A 516 10.41 -57.68 32.35
N SER A 517 9.63 -58.76 32.18
CA SER A 517 8.32 -58.73 31.49
C SER A 517 8.35 -58.46 29.98
N GLU A 518 9.41 -58.90 29.30
CA GLU A 518 9.51 -58.84 27.83
C GLU A 518 9.06 -60.13 27.11
N GLY A 519 8.80 -61.21 27.87
CA GLY A 519 8.33 -62.48 27.31
C GLY A 519 9.42 -63.53 27.09
N LYS A 520 10.59 -63.40 27.72
CA LYS A 520 11.68 -64.41 27.72
C LYS A 520 11.17 -65.84 28.02
N SER A 521 10.36 -66.01 29.06
CA SER A 521 9.82 -67.30 29.50
C SER A 521 8.78 -67.86 28.52
N LEU A 522 7.99 -66.97 27.91
CA LEU A 522 7.03 -67.31 26.84
C LEU A 522 7.77 -67.83 25.60
N VAL A 523 8.80 -67.09 25.15
CA VAL A 523 9.64 -67.46 24.01
C VAL A 523 10.39 -68.75 24.30
N ALA A 524 10.99 -68.91 25.48
CA ALA A 524 11.70 -70.12 25.89
C ALA A 524 10.79 -71.36 25.88
N SER A 525 9.61 -71.25 26.50
CA SER A 525 8.64 -72.35 26.57
C SER A 525 8.15 -72.76 25.19
N ASN A 526 7.72 -71.79 24.36
CA ASN A 526 7.20 -72.11 23.04
C ASN A 526 8.28 -72.55 22.06
N TYR A 527 9.50 -72.02 22.15
CA TYR A 527 10.65 -72.50 21.39
C TYR A 527 10.98 -73.97 21.72
N ALA A 528 10.94 -74.33 23.01
CA ALA A 528 11.12 -75.71 23.44
C ALA A 528 10.01 -76.63 22.91
N ILE A 529 8.75 -76.18 22.95
CA ILE A 529 7.60 -76.91 22.40
C ILE A 529 7.74 -77.17 20.90
N VAL A 530 8.02 -76.13 20.09
CA VAL A 530 8.15 -76.32 18.63
C VAL A 530 9.39 -77.14 18.25
N SER A 531 10.44 -77.12 19.09
CA SER A 531 11.61 -77.99 18.93
C SER A 531 11.25 -79.45 19.20
N ALA A 532 10.52 -79.74 20.28
CA ALA A 532 10.04 -81.07 20.61
C ALA A 532 9.07 -81.64 19.56
N GLN A 533 8.16 -80.80 19.05
CA GLN A 533 7.25 -81.15 17.95
C GLN A 533 7.97 -81.50 16.65
N SER A 534 9.21 -81.02 16.45
CA SER A 534 10.04 -81.39 15.29
C SER A 534 10.79 -82.71 15.44
N GLY A 535 10.57 -83.42 16.56
CA GLY A 535 11.16 -84.74 16.83
C GLY A 535 12.42 -84.72 17.70
N LEU A 536 12.88 -83.55 18.13
CA LEU A 536 14.05 -83.42 19.02
C LEU A 536 13.66 -83.74 20.46
N ARG A 537 14.46 -84.54 21.17
CA ARG A 537 14.33 -84.67 22.63
C ARG A 537 14.77 -83.37 23.26
N THR A 538 13.82 -82.64 23.83
CA THR A 538 14.01 -81.28 24.31
C THR A 538 13.83 -81.19 25.82
N LEU A 539 14.72 -80.48 26.49
CA LEU A 539 14.63 -80.15 27.91
C LEU A 539 14.47 -78.63 28.07
N LEU A 540 13.45 -78.19 28.78
CA LEU A 540 13.29 -76.80 29.22
C LEU A 540 13.68 -76.66 30.69
N VAL A 541 14.57 -75.73 31.00
CA VAL A 541 15.09 -75.52 32.35
C VAL A 541 14.78 -74.09 32.81
N ASP A 542 14.07 -73.96 33.93
CA ASP A 542 13.82 -72.67 34.59
C ASP A 542 15.05 -72.24 35.40
N ALA A 543 15.96 -71.51 34.74
CA ALA A 543 17.16 -70.94 35.37
C ALA A 543 16.94 -69.51 35.89
N ASP A 544 15.71 -68.99 35.87
CA ASP A 544 15.31 -67.78 36.58
C ASP A 544 15.03 -68.12 38.05
N LEU A 545 16.12 -68.39 38.79
CA LEU A 545 16.12 -68.68 40.22
C LEU A 545 15.63 -67.51 41.09
N ARG A 546 15.19 -66.39 40.49
CA ARG A 546 14.72 -65.18 41.18
C ARG A 546 13.22 -65.00 41.03
N ARG A 547 12.70 -65.20 39.81
CA ARG A 547 11.27 -65.08 39.49
C ARG A 547 10.82 -66.25 38.62
N PRO A 548 10.84 -67.49 39.16
CA PRO A 548 10.53 -68.68 38.38
C PRO A 548 9.09 -68.64 37.88
N SER A 549 8.89 -69.06 36.64
CA SER A 549 7.60 -68.94 35.95
C SER A 549 7.21 -70.17 35.14
N VAL A 550 8.16 -71.06 34.83
CA VAL A 550 7.92 -72.24 33.98
C VAL A 550 6.97 -73.23 34.65
N HIS A 551 7.13 -73.47 35.96
CA HIS A 551 6.24 -74.35 36.71
C HIS A 551 4.76 -73.93 36.63
N LYS A 552 4.50 -72.60 36.58
CA LYS A 552 3.15 -72.05 36.42
C LYS A 552 2.62 -72.28 35.01
N ALA A 553 3.47 -72.10 34.00
CA ALA A 553 3.11 -72.32 32.60
C ALA A 553 2.73 -73.78 32.33
N PHE A 554 3.47 -74.75 32.89
CA PHE A 554 3.25 -76.17 32.66
C PHE A 554 2.30 -76.83 33.68
N GLY A 555 1.91 -76.12 34.74
CA GLY A 555 1.05 -76.66 35.80
C GLY A 555 1.72 -77.77 36.62
N ILE A 556 3.03 -77.63 36.87
CA ILE A 556 3.86 -78.59 37.60
C ILE A 556 4.13 -78.06 39.01
N GLU A 557 4.15 -78.94 40.02
CA GLU A 557 4.53 -78.56 41.38
C GLU A 557 6.02 -78.19 41.47
N ASN A 558 6.33 -77.07 42.12
CA ASN A 558 7.69 -76.49 42.16
C ASN A 558 8.42 -76.75 43.49
N ASN A 559 8.27 -77.95 44.07
CA ASN A 559 8.79 -78.25 45.41
C ASN A 559 10.29 -78.58 45.38
N ILE A 560 10.73 -79.42 44.44
CA ILE A 560 12.11 -79.85 44.23
C ILE A 560 12.46 -79.58 42.77
N GLY A 561 13.63 -78.99 42.51
CA GLY A 561 14.01 -78.56 41.17
C GLY A 561 15.50 -78.23 41.06
N LEU A 562 15.85 -77.39 40.09
CA LEU A 562 17.22 -76.99 39.79
C LEU A 562 17.98 -76.51 41.04
N SER A 563 17.35 -75.70 41.89
CA SER A 563 17.99 -75.18 43.09
C SER A 563 18.39 -76.28 44.08
N ALA A 564 17.56 -77.32 44.25
CA ALA A 564 17.84 -78.44 45.15
C ALA A 564 19.05 -79.27 44.67
N TYR A 565 19.16 -79.48 43.35
CA TYR A 565 20.31 -80.16 42.75
C TYR A 565 21.60 -79.33 42.89
N LEU A 566 21.53 -78.01 42.64
CA LEU A 566 22.69 -77.13 42.76
C LEU A 566 23.18 -76.97 44.21
N MET A 567 22.31 -77.22 45.20
CA MET A 567 22.62 -77.21 46.63
C MET A 567 23.03 -78.59 47.18
N ASP A 568 23.28 -79.59 46.33
CA ASP A 568 23.60 -80.97 46.73
C ASP A 568 22.51 -81.67 47.59
N GLN A 569 21.27 -81.16 47.59
CA GLN A 569 20.14 -81.81 48.27
C GLN A 569 19.62 -83.02 47.48
N VAL A 570 19.83 -82.99 46.17
CA VAL A 570 19.52 -84.07 45.22
C VAL A 570 20.79 -84.39 44.44
N THR A 571 21.18 -85.67 44.40
CA THR A 571 22.44 -86.09 43.76
C THR A 571 22.29 -86.49 42.29
N ASP A 572 21.17 -87.09 41.92
CA ASP A 572 20.89 -87.51 40.54
C ASP A 572 20.05 -86.44 39.83
N PRO A 573 20.53 -85.85 38.72
CA PRO A 573 19.77 -84.83 37.99
C PRO A 573 18.47 -85.38 37.38
N THR A 574 18.28 -86.70 37.27
CA THR A 574 17.03 -87.27 36.74
C THR A 574 15.84 -87.13 37.69
N GLU A 575 16.08 -86.99 39.00
CA GLU A 575 15.03 -86.82 40.01
C GLU A 575 14.32 -85.47 39.93
N ILE A 576 14.94 -84.47 39.30
CA ILE A 576 14.37 -83.11 39.13
C ILE A 576 13.75 -82.89 37.76
N ILE A 577 13.78 -83.89 36.87
CA ILE A 577 13.22 -83.84 35.52
C ILE A 577 11.77 -84.28 35.58
N ASN A 578 10.88 -83.41 35.09
CA ASN A 578 9.45 -83.69 35.00
C ASN A 578 9.04 -83.87 33.53
N THR A 579 8.33 -84.95 33.22
CA THR A 579 7.75 -85.13 31.89
C THR A 579 6.58 -84.20 31.70
N SER A 580 6.60 -83.41 30.61
CA SER A 580 5.51 -82.48 30.30
C SER A 580 4.36 -83.18 29.56
N LYS A 581 3.23 -82.47 29.38
CA LYS A 581 2.12 -82.93 28.52
C LYS A 581 2.48 -82.93 27.03
N VAL A 582 3.60 -82.31 26.65
CA VAL A 582 4.06 -82.21 25.26
C VAL A 582 5.02 -83.37 24.96
N PRO A 583 4.77 -84.20 23.94
CA PRO A 583 5.68 -85.27 23.57
C PRO A 583 7.10 -84.76 23.27
N ASN A 584 8.11 -85.52 23.67
CA ASN A 584 9.54 -85.18 23.52
C ASN A 584 10.00 -83.91 24.27
N LEU A 585 9.20 -83.39 25.20
CA LEU A 585 9.57 -82.25 26.04
C LEU A 585 9.53 -82.61 27.52
N ASP A 586 10.69 -82.53 28.16
CA ASP A 586 10.83 -82.58 29.60
C ASP A 586 11.12 -81.18 30.17
N VAL A 587 10.81 -80.99 31.45
CA VAL A 587 10.90 -79.70 32.14
C VAL A 587 11.59 -79.86 33.49
N VAL A 588 12.59 -79.02 33.75
CA VAL A 588 13.20 -78.83 35.07
C VAL A 588 12.74 -77.48 35.60
N CYS A 589 11.97 -77.50 36.68
CA CYS A 589 11.54 -76.28 37.36
C CYS A 589 12.65 -75.75 38.29
N CYS A 590 12.56 -74.49 38.69
CA CYS A 590 13.52 -73.86 39.59
C CYS A 590 13.60 -74.57 40.95
N GLY A 591 12.49 -75.08 41.48
CA GLY A 591 12.35 -75.51 42.88
C GLY A 591 12.20 -74.31 43.82
N SER A 592 12.54 -74.52 45.10
CA SER A 592 12.54 -73.45 46.11
C SER A 592 13.53 -72.34 45.76
N ILE A 593 13.10 -71.07 45.88
CA ILE A 593 13.91 -69.91 45.52
C ILE A 593 15.14 -69.82 46.45
N PRO A 594 16.37 -69.91 45.92
CA PRO A 594 17.58 -69.89 46.74
C PRO A 594 17.94 -68.49 47.23
N MET A 595 18.63 -68.40 48.37
CA MET A 595 19.09 -67.12 48.93
C MET A 595 20.20 -66.46 48.08
N ILE A 596 21.00 -67.26 47.37
CA ILE A 596 22.14 -66.78 46.57
C ILE A 596 22.10 -67.35 45.14
N PRO A 597 21.19 -66.86 44.27
CA PRO A 597 20.98 -67.40 42.93
C PRO A 597 22.23 -67.42 42.03
N SER A 598 22.98 -66.31 41.99
CA SER A 598 24.11 -66.14 41.06
C SER A 598 25.27 -67.10 41.33
N GLU A 599 25.56 -67.40 42.60
CA GLU A 599 26.63 -68.33 42.98
C GLU A 599 26.28 -69.77 42.58
N LEU A 600 25.00 -70.15 42.66
CA LEU A 600 24.54 -71.48 42.26
C LEU A 600 24.60 -71.66 40.75
N ILE A 601 24.21 -70.65 39.97
CA ILE A 601 24.31 -70.67 38.49
C ILE A 601 25.77 -70.77 38.03
N GLY A 602 26.70 -70.10 38.72
CA GLY A 602 28.14 -70.17 38.42
C GLY A 602 28.88 -71.36 39.05
N SER A 603 28.18 -72.29 39.68
CA SER A 603 28.79 -73.42 40.37
C SER A 603 29.26 -74.52 39.41
N LYS A 604 30.25 -75.32 39.83
CA LYS A 604 30.66 -76.54 39.11
C LYS A 604 29.52 -77.55 38.95
N ARG A 605 28.52 -77.51 39.83
CA ARG A 605 27.32 -78.36 39.74
C ARG A 605 26.46 -77.98 38.54
N MET A 606 26.32 -76.68 38.23
CA MET A 606 25.62 -76.23 37.03
C MET A 606 26.36 -76.67 35.76
N GLU A 607 27.69 -76.52 35.74
CA GLU A 607 28.52 -76.99 34.62
C GLU A 607 28.34 -78.49 34.38
N LYS A 608 28.38 -79.30 35.46
CA LYS A 608 28.12 -80.74 35.38
C LYS A 608 26.70 -81.03 34.87
N PHE A 609 25.68 -80.34 35.40
CA PHE A 609 24.30 -80.49 34.95
C PHE A 609 24.16 -80.24 33.45
N LEU A 610 24.77 -79.17 32.94
CA LEU A 610 24.77 -78.82 31.52
C LEU A 610 25.40 -79.92 30.66
N LEU A 611 26.55 -80.45 31.06
CA LEU A 611 27.23 -81.53 30.35
C LEU A 611 26.37 -82.81 30.33
N ASP A 612 25.84 -83.21 31.48
CA ASP A 612 24.98 -84.39 31.61
C ASP A 612 23.71 -84.27 30.75
N MET A 613 23.08 -83.09 30.72
CA MET A 613 21.87 -82.86 29.91
C MET A 613 22.18 -82.77 28.41
N ARG A 614 23.35 -82.24 28.02
CA ARG A 614 23.81 -82.17 26.61
C ARG A 614 24.00 -83.54 25.97
N GLU A 615 24.29 -84.57 26.77
CA GLU A 615 24.40 -85.95 26.29
C GLU A 615 23.03 -86.63 26.14
N ARG A 616 22.06 -86.27 27.00
CA ARG A 616 20.74 -86.91 27.07
C ARG A 616 19.71 -86.31 26.11
N TYR A 617 19.81 -85.01 25.86
CA TYR A 617 18.85 -84.25 25.06
C TYR A 617 19.49 -83.68 23.80
N ASP A 618 18.71 -83.64 22.73
CA ASP A 618 19.13 -83.04 21.46
C ASP A 618 19.03 -81.50 21.54
N ARG A 619 18.20 -80.99 22.45
CA ARG A 619 18.04 -79.56 22.73
C ARG A 619 17.82 -79.32 24.23
N VAL A 620 18.55 -78.37 24.81
CA VAL A 620 18.37 -77.88 26.17
C VAL A 620 18.16 -76.36 26.10
N VAL A 621 17.03 -75.88 26.60
CA VAL A 621 16.63 -74.47 26.58
C VAL A 621 16.57 -73.96 28.01
N PHE A 622 17.30 -72.89 28.31
CA PHE A 622 17.33 -72.24 29.61
C PHE A 622 16.56 -70.92 29.58
N ASP A 623 15.53 -70.80 30.41
CA ASP A 623 14.89 -69.51 30.71
C ASP A 623 15.70 -68.78 31.78
N CYS A 624 16.25 -67.61 31.44
CA CYS A 624 17.17 -66.86 32.30
C CYS A 624 16.62 -65.48 32.65
N PRO A 625 16.99 -64.91 33.81
CA PRO A 625 16.59 -63.56 34.18
C PRO A 625 17.17 -62.51 33.20
N PRO A 626 16.61 -61.29 33.14
CA PRO A 626 17.07 -60.25 32.20
C PRO A 626 18.51 -59.78 32.46
N VAL A 627 19.24 -59.50 31.40
CA VAL A 627 20.68 -59.14 31.43
C VAL A 627 20.95 -57.80 32.12
N ALA A 628 20.01 -56.85 32.04
CA ALA A 628 20.21 -55.57 32.74
C ALA A 628 20.08 -55.73 34.26
N ALA A 629 19.36 -56.74 34.74
CA ALA A 629 19.06 -56.91 36.15
C ALA A 629 20.19 -57.64 36.90
N VAL A 630 20.74 -58.73 36.34
CA VAL A 630 21.66 -59.65 37.03
C VAL A 630 22.62 -60.36 36.07
N SER A 631 23.71 -60.93 36.60
CA SER A 631 24.75 -61.61 35.82
C SER A 631 24.44 -63.07 35.45
N ASP A 632 23.35 -63.65 35.98
CA ASP A 632 23.03 -65.08 35.85
C ASP A 632 22.98 -65.54 34.38
N ALA A 633 22.34 -64.75 33.51
CA ALA A 633 22.26 -65.00 32.08
C ALA A 633 23.61 -64.92 31.36
N LEU A 634 24.54 -64.08 31.83
CA LEU A 634 25.89 -63.97 31.27
C LEU A 634 26.73 -65.18 31.66
N VAL A 635 26.68 -65.59 32.93
CA VAL A 635 27.40 -66.76 33.42
C VAL A 635 26.92 -68.01 32.67
N LEU A 636 25.62 -68.25 32.63
CA LEU A 636 25.07 -69.41 31.92
C LEU A 636 25.32 -69.33 30.40
N GLY A 637 25.27 -68.14 29.82
CA GLY A 637 25.54 -67.92 28.40
C GLY A 637 26.96 -68.31 27.98
N THR A 638 27.95 -68.18 28.86
CA THR A 638 29.33 -68.65 28.57
C THR A 638 29.48 -70.17 28.52
N LEU A 639 28.55 -70.90 29.12
CA LEU A 639 28.52 -72.37 29.12
C LEU A 639 27.57 -72.94 28.05
N ALA A 640 26.76 -72.09 27.42
CA ALA A 640 25.81 -72.44 26.37
C ALA A 640 26.40 -72.19 24.97
N ASP A 641 25.77 -72.77 23.94
CA ASP A 641 26.22 -72.57 22.56
C ASP A 641 25.82 -71.18 22.01
N GLY A 642 24.83 -70.54 22.65
CA GLY A 642 24.47 -69.14 22.38
C GLY A 642 23.14 -68.70 23.00
N VAL A 643 22.79 -67.44 22.71
CA VAL A 643 21.67 -66.73 23.32
C VAL A 643 20.62 -66.31 22.28
N ILE A 644 19.35 -66.55 22.59
CA ILE A 644 18.21 -65.87 21.99
C ILE A 644 17.89 -64.63 22.84
N PHE A 645 18.00 -63.45 22.23
CA PHE A 645 17.69 -62.20 22.91
C PHE A 645 16.25 -61.77 22.62
N VAL A 646 15.45 -61.50 23.65
CA VAL A 646 14.04 -61.13 23.50
C VAL A 646 13.87 -59.66 23.83
N VAL A 647 13.24 -58.94 22.90
CA VAL A 647 12.88 -57.52 23.04
C VAL A 647 11.37 -57.36 22.90
N LYS A 648 10.75 -56.60 23.79
CA LYS A 648 9.33 -56.26 23.69
C LYS A 648 9.06 -55.08 22.73
N PHE A 649 8.14 -55.29 21.79
CA PHE A 649 7.73 -54.31 20.78
C PHE A 649 7.28 -52.97 21.41
N ASN A 650 7.77 -51.85 20.85
CA ASN A 650 7.40 -50.47 21.21
C ASN A 650 7.52 -50.15 22.72
N LYS A 651 8.43 -50.85 23.42
CA LYS A 651 8.64 -50.66 24.86
C LYS A 651 10.11 -50.43 25.24
N ILE A 652 11.03 -51.05 24.52
CA ILE A 652 12.46 -50.96 24.84
C ILE A 652 13.14 -49.93 23.98
N HIS A 653 13.75 -48.93 24.62
CA HIS A 653 14.61 -47.95 23.96
C HIS A 653 15.83 -48.61 23.34
N ARG A 654 16.17 -48.21 22.10
CA ARG A 654 17.29 -48.78 21.31
C ARG A 654 18.60 -48.81 22.10
N ASP A 655 18.89 -47.76 22.86
CA ASP A 655 20.11 -47.66 23.66
C ASP A 655 20.19 -48.68 24.82
N HIS A 656 19.05 -49.00 25.45
CA HIS A 656 19.00 -49.97 26.54
C HIS A 656 19.22 -51.41 26.02
N ALA A 657 18.59 -51.75 24.90
CA ALA A 657 18.80 -53.02 24.21
C ALA A 657 20.27 -53.14 23.74
N ARG A 658 20.81 -52.09 23.12
CA ARG A 658 22.21 -52.05 22.64
C ARG A 658 23.21 -52.30 23.76
N LYS A 659 23.06 -51.63 24.91
CA LYS A 659 23.92 -51.86 26.09
C LYS A 659 23.83 -53.29 26.63
N SER A 660 22.65 -53.90 26.57
CA SER A 660 22.46 -55.28 27.03
C SER A 660 23.13 -56.28 26.09
N ILE A 661 22.99 -56.10 24.78
CA ILE A 661 23.69 -56.89 23.76
C ILE A 661 25.21 -56.73 23.88
N GLN A 662 25.69 -55.50 24.07
CA GLN A 662 27.12 -55.24 24.27
C GLN A 662 27.68 -55.98 25.51
N ARG A 663 26.90 -56.08 26.59
CA ARG A 663 27.32 -56.87 27.77
C ARG A 663 27.44 -58.37 27.46
N ILE A 664 26.50 -58.91 26.69
CA ILE A 664 26.53 -60.33 26.25
C ILE A 664 27.74 -60.57 25.34
N GLN A 665 27.95 -59.72 24.33
CA GLN A 665 29.07 -59.82 23.40
C GLN A 665 30.43 -59.63 24.09
N SER A 666 30.53 -58.71 25.06
CA SER A 666 31.76 -58.46 25.83
C SER A 666 32.15 -59.65 26.70
N ALA A 667 31.20 -60.50 27.09
CA ALA A 667 31.44 -61.76 27.78
C ALA A 667 31.85 -62.90 26.83
N GLY A 668 31.99 -62.65 25.52
CA GLY A 668 32.35 -63.64 24.52
C GLY A 668 31.21 -64.59 24.12
N ILE A 669 29.97 -64.25 24.47
CA ILE A 669 28.80 -65.09 24.25
C ILE A 669 28.24 -64.84 22.85
N ASN A 670 27.97 -65.93 22.11
CA ASN A 670 27.34 -65.86 20.80
C ASN A 670 25.84 -65.53 20.92
N ILE A 671 25.36 -64.57 20.11
CA ILE A 671 23.94 -64.20 20.06
C ILE A 671 23.39 -64.73 18.73
N PHE A 672 22.49 -65.72 18.80
CA PHE A 672 21.85 -66.26 17.61
C PHE A 672 20.99 -65.22 16.90
N GLY A 673 20.39 -64.32 17.67
CA GLY A 673 19.71 -63.14 17.18
C GLY A 673 18.66 -62.63 18.16
N THR A 674 17.87 -61.66 17.71
CA THR A 674 16.86 -60.98 18.50
C THR A 674 15.44 -61.29 18.02
N VAL A 675 14.54 -61.55 18.97
CA VAL A 675 13.10 -61.74 18.74
C VAL A 675 12.35 -60.51 19.23
N VAL A 676 11.48 -59.97 18.39
CA VAL A 676 10.55 -58.90 18.79
C VAL A 676 9.24 -59.52 19.22
N ASN A 677 8.97 -59.49 20.52
CA ASN A 677 7.79 -60.10 21.13
C ASN A 677 6.68 -59.08 21.41
N ASP A 678 5.44 -59.58 21.46
CA ASP A 678 4.22 -58.85 21.81
C ASP A 678 3.81 -57.77 20.79
N ILE A 679 3.92 -58.09 19.50
CA ILE A 679 3.45 -57.20 18.42
C ILE A 679 1.94 -57.37 18.20
N ASP A 680 1.19 -56.27 18.32
CA ASP A 680 -0.27 -56.29 18.09
C ASP A 680 -0.60 -55.93 16.63
N TYR A 681 -0.83 -56.96 15.82
CA TYR A 681 -1.22 -56.80 14.42
C TYR A 681 -2.66 -56.31 14.22
N SER A 682 -3.53 -56.40 15.23
CA SER A 682 -4.95 -56.05 15.07
C SER A 682 -5.19 -54.54 14.91
N ASN A 683 -4.21 -53.72 15.30
CA ASN A 683 -4.32 -52.26 15.25
C ASN A 683 -3.50 -51.61 14.13
N SER A 684 -2.68 -52.33 13.36
CA SER A 684 -1.97 -51.73 12.22
C SER A 684 -1.90 -52.67 11.01
N GLN A 685 -2.50 -52.21 9.91
CA GLN A 685 -2.42 -52.88 8.61
C GLN A 685 -0.98 -52.87 8.05
N TYR A 686 -0.15 -51.94 8.55
CA TYR A 686 1.28 -51.80 8.23
C TYR A 686 2.12 -52.94 8.82
N TYR A 687 2.04 -53.20 10.14
CA TYR A 687 2.80 -54.31 10.74
C TYR A 687 2.29 -55.66 10.23
N TYR A 688 0.99 -55.75 9.91
CA TYR A 688 0.44 -56.92 9.24
C TYR A 688 1.04 -57.10 7.83
N SER A 689 1.14 -56.04 7.01
CA SER A 689 1.78 -56.14 5.69
C SER A 689 3.28 -56.43 5.75
N GLU A 690 4.00 -55.89 6.74
CA GLU A 690 5.43 -56.11 6.96
C GLU A 690 5.72 -57.55 7.43
N TYR A 691 4.84 -58.12 8.25
CA TYR A 691 4.89 -59.53 8.64
C TYR A 691 4.71 -60.47 7.44
N TYR A 692 3.72 -60.21 6.56
CA TYR A 692 3.51 -61.02 5.36
C TYR A 692 4.58 -60.79 4.29
N SER A 693 5.13 -59.57 4.13
CA SER A 693 6.24 -59.33 3.21
C SER A 693 7.51 -60.07 3.64
N ASN A 694 7.79 -60.12 4.95
CA ASN A 694 8.99 -60.78 5.46
C ASN A 694 8.85 -62.31 5.48
N GLN A 695 7.63 -62.86 5.55
CA GLN A 695 7.39 -64.29 5.35
C GLN A 695 7.62 -64.75 3.89
N ILE A 696 7.42 -63.86 2.91
CA ILE A 696 7.61 -64.18 1.48
C ILE A 696 9.10 -64.02 1.05
N ALA A 697 9.92 -63.30 1.81
CA ALA A 697 11.28 -62.90 1.41
C ALA A 697 12.44 -63.83 1.81
N SER A 698 12.19 -65.11 2.16
CA SER A 698 13.24 -66.13 2.35
C SER A 698 13.19 -67.18 1.22
N PRO A 699 14.33 -67.71 0.74
CA PRO A 699 14.61 -67.88 -0.70
C PRO A 699 13.77 -68.98 -1.37
N GLU A 700 13.00 -68.57 -2.39
CA GLU A 700 12.44 -69.50 -3.37
C GLU A 700 13.56 -70.21 -4.14
N PHE A 701 13.42 -71.53 -4.21
CA PHE A 701 14.12 -72.42 -5.10
C PHE A 701 14.04 -71.90 -6.55
N GLY A 702 15.17 -71.98 -7.27
CA GLY A 702 15.16 -71.85 -8.72
C GLY A 702 14.37 -72.98 -9.34
N GLU A 703 13.21 -72.68 -9.90
CA GLU A 703 12.55 -73.54 -10.88
C GLU A 703 12.33 -72.82 -12.21
N ALA A 704 12.56 -73.61 -13.25
CA ALA A 704 12.73 -73.21 -14.62
C ALA A 704 11.42 -72.65 -15.23
N LYS A 705 11.60 -71.68 -16.13
CA LYS A 705 10.57 -71.24 -17.08
C LYS A 705 10.03 -72.45 -17.85
N SER A 706 8.84 -72.93 -17.50
CA SER A 706 8.02 -73.75 -18.41
C SER A 706 7.01 -72.87 -19.12
N SER A 707 7.20 -72.71 -20.41
CA SER A 707 6.27 -72.16 -21.38
C SER A 707 4.97 -72.96 -21.48
N SER A 708 3.82 -72.31 -21.43
CA SER A 708 2.57 -72.78 -22.07
C SER A 708 1.81 -71.54 -22.57
N VAL A 709 1.88 -71.25 -23.87
CA VAL A 709 0.91 -71.65 -24.92
C VAL A 709 -0.50 -71.14 -24.59
N ALA A 710 -0.81 -69.95 -25.09
CA ALA A 710 -2.17 -69.48 -25.26
C ALA A 710 -2.82 -70.27 -26.41
N THR A 711 -3.97 -70.89 -26.14
CA THR A 711 -4.89 -71.32 -27.18
C THR A 711 -6.18 -70.53 -27.08
N ASP A 712 -6.50 -69.98 -28.23
CA ASP A 712 -7.71 -69.28 -28.63
C ASP A 712 -8.89 -70.25 -28.64
N SER A 713 -10.04 -69.88 -28.08
CA SER A 713 -11.33 -70.33 -28.64
C SER A 713 -12.49 -69.45 -28.18
N ASP A 714 -13.12 -68.93 -29.22
CA ASP A 714 -14.33 -68.16 -29.33
C ASP A 714 -15.61 -68.96 -28.97
N ARG A 715 -16.68 -68.19 -28.72
CA ARG A 715 -18.12 -68.48 -28.95
C ARG A 715 -18.99 -69.24 -27.91
N ALA A 716 -19.87 -68.43 -27.32
CA ALA A 716 -21.32 -68.35 -27.58
C ALA A 716 -22.35 -69.11 -26.72
N ASN A 717 -23.41 -68.36 -26.42
CA ASN A 717 -24.78 -68.70 -25.96
C ASN A 717 -24.93 -69.28 -24.54
N GLY A 718 -25.88 -68.83 -23.73
CA GLY A 718 -26.99 -67.91 -23.92
C GLY A 718 -28.04 -68.11 -22.82
N ALA A 719 -28.97 -67.14 -22.77
CA ALA A 719 -30.33 -67.23 -22.21
C ALA A 719 -30.56 -67.02 -20.69
N SER A 720 -31.05 -65.80 -20.41
CA SER A 720 -32.34 -65.49 -19.78
C SER A 720 -32.60 -65.85 -18.31
N ARG A 721 -32.92 -64.81 -17.52
CA ARG A 721 -34.26 -64.65 -16.93
C ARG A 721 -34.55 -63.20 -16.54
N SER A 722 -35.75 -62.78 -16.92
CA SER A 722 -36.41 -61.50 -16.74
C SER A 722 -37.01 -61.33 -15.35
N ALA A 723 -37.03 -60.09 -14.84
CA ALA A 723 -38.17 -59.55 -14.10
C ALA A 723 -38.19 -58.02 -14.23
N SER A 724 -39.27 -57.53 -14.84
CA SER A 724 -39.67 -56.13 -14.99
C SER A 724 -40.57 -55.74 -13.82
N PHE A 725 -40.42 -54.52 -13.28
CA PHE A 725 -41.58 -53.66 -13.00
C PHE A 725 -41.21 -52.16 -12.87
N ASN A 726 -41.49 -51.45 -13.96
CA ASN A 726 -42.07 -50.11 -14.14
C ASN A 726 -42.09 -49.04 -13.02
N GLY A 727 -41.79 -47.79 -13.41
CA GLY A 727 -42.56 -46.62 -12.95
C GLY A 727 -41.84 -45.26 -12.87
N GLY A 728 -42.04 -44.41 -13.89
CA GLY A 728 -42.21 -42.95 -13.67
C GLY A 728 -41.07 -42.02 -14.13
N GLY A 729 -41.20 -41.44 -15.32
CA GLY A 729 -40.30 -40.43 -15.86
C GLY A 729 -40.80 -38.98 -15.76
N LYS A 730 -39.90 -38.06 -16.15
CA LYS A 730 -40.05 -36.70 -16.76
C LYS A 730 -38.61 -36.11 -16.77
N SER A 731 -37.84 -36.11 -17.87
CA SER A 731 -37.89 -35.25 -19.08
C SER A 731 -38.10 -33.77 -18.75
N ALA A 732 -37.38 -32.78 -19.28
CA ALA A 732 -36.17 -32.63 -20.08
C ALA A 732 -35.93 -31.10 -20.16
N THR A 733 -34.71 -30.64 -20.50
CA THR A 733 -34.43 -29.84 -21.71
C THR A 733 -33.03 -29.23 -21.64
N VAL A 734 -32.21 -29.64 -22.62
CA VAL A 734 -31.04 -28.95 -23.16
C VAL A 734 -31.52 -28.16 -24.39
N PRO A 735 -30.74 -27.18 -24.88
CA PRO A 735 -30.47 -27.19 -26.32
C PRO A 735 -28.98 -27.05 -26.65
N LEU A 736 -28.59 -27.80 -27.68
CA LEU A 736 -27.32 -27.78 -28.39
C LEU A 736 -27.56 -27.10 -29.75
N ALA A 737 -26.62 -26.26 -30.18
CA ALA A 737 -26.29 -25.98 -31.59
C ALA A 737 -24.90 -25.29 -31.60
N SER A 738 -23.79 -25.99 -31.89
CA SER A 738 -23.26 -26.39 -33.20
C SER A 738 -22.56 -25.26 -33.99
N THR A 739 -21.23 -25.35 -34.01
CA THR A 739 -20.30 -25.15 -35.15
C THR A 739 -20.33 -23.87 -35.99
N LEU A 740 -19.17 -23.19 -36.04
CA LEU A 740 -18.37 -23.06 -37.27
C LEU A 740 -16.98 -22.51 -36.97
N ALA A 741 -15.96 -23.23 -37.46
CA ALA A 741 -14.57 -22.83 -37.51
C ALA A 741 -14.30 -22.04 -38.79
N THR A 742 -13.33 -21.11 -38.77
CA THR A 742 -12.34 -20.90 -39.84
C THR A 742 -11.33 -19.81 -39.46
N SER A 743 -10.05 -20.18 -39.50
CA SER A 743 -8.89 -19.28 -39.59
C SER A 743 -8.66 -18.90 -41.08
N PRO A 744 -7.91 -17.82 -41.41
CA PRO A 744 -6.46 -18.00 -41.59
C PRO A 744 -5.55 -16.79 -41.22
N ARG A 745 -4.37 -17.14 -40.69
CA ARG A 745 -2.97 -16.64 -40.94
C ARG A 745 -2.67 -15.14 -41.23
N ARG A 746 -1.93 -14.50 -40.28
CA ARG A 746 -0.54 -13.89 -40.29
C ARG A 746 0.05 -13.26 -41.59
N PRO A 747 1.15 -12.43 -41.54
CA PRO A 747 1.95 -11.87 -40.40
C PRO A 747 2.45 -10.40 -40.58
N VAL A 748 3.26 -9.91 -39.61
CA VAL A 748 4.54 -9.13 -39.74
C VAL A 748 4.63 -7.98 -38.72
N GLY A 749 5.81 -7.82 -38.07
CA GLY A 749 6.17 -6.59 -37.35
C GLY A 749 6.84 -6.76 -35.99
N SER A 750 8.07 -7.27 -35.95
CA SER A 750 8.97 -7.22 -34.80
C SER A 750 9.79 -5.93 -34.79
N GLU A 751 9.91 -5.25 -33.65
CA GLU A 751 11.12 -4.46 -33.38
C GLU A 751 11.38 -4.31 -31.88
N LYS A 752 12.52 -4.87 -31.45
CA LYS A 752 13.22 -4.57 -30.21
C LYS A 752 14.15 -3.39 -30.48
N SER A 753 14.22 -2.42 -29.59
CA SER A 753 15.42 -1.58 -29.47
C SER A 753 15.80 -1.38 -28.01
N SER A 754 16.98 -1.92 -27.71
CA SER A 754 17.76 -1.70 -26.50
C SER A 754 18.49 -0.38 -26.64
N PHE A 755 18.56 0.44 -25.58
CA PHE A 755 19.56 1.50 -25.50
C PHE A 755 20.21 1.51 -24.11
N LYS A 756 21.54 1.38 -24.11
CA LYS A 756 22.46 1.39 -22.97
C LYS A 756 23.50 2.50 -23.22
N MET A 757 24.11 2.98 -22.12
CA MET A 757 25.22 3.94 -21.99
C MET A 757 24.83 5.42 -22.11
N ASN A 758 25.40 6.37 -21.34
CA ASN A 758 26.74 6.41 -20.76
C ASN A 758 26.84 7.28 -19.47
N ARG A 759 27.97 7.11 -18.75
CA ARG A 759 28.42 7.82 -17.54
C ARG A 759 28.94 9.25 -17.79
N ASN A 760 29.17 9.94 -16.67
CA ASN A 760 29.98 11.14 -16.37
C ASN A 760 29.29 12.51 -16.42
N SER A 761 28.98 13.05 -15.24
CA SER A 761 29.65 14.22 -14.63
C SER A 761 29.41 14.19 -13.12
#